data_AF-A0A7S2PN14-F1
#
_entry.id   AF-A0A7S2PN14-F1
#
_cell.length_a   1.000
_cell.length_b   1.000
_cell.length_c   1.000
_cell.angle_alpha   90.00
_cell.angle_beta   90.00
_cell.angle_gamma   90.00
#
_symmetry.space_group_name_H-M   'P 1'
#
loop_
_entity.id
_entity.type
_entity.pdbx_description
1 polymer ?
#
loop_
_entity_poly.entity_id
_entity_poly.type
_entity_poly.pdbx_seq_one_letter_code
_entity_poly.pdbx_strand_id
1 'polypeptide(L)'
;FALRATRPIRKGEEVTISYGDGSGTCLELLDKYGFFVESDEDGADERGVDLEELKPIWRSSVEEDEVELDRLRGGRDSSSSTSSSSNKLKTIVSRLQDEYTLNFPSVLHGIEEMKLIGSGIREKLGINVYAVGMYGSPSLFDAVSPSDLRYKARQFESGTDMTSFVLEMILQAEAKVIAEAIADSVGVRYDGSRLDIEQLEHLIDDGISGKGGQAKKGTTLRFDCTKEGVSLSVDGVERGTVKASGLGKAFVDVYLDNNAVSPSLIDSCIENSSIATNAVIENATESDVEGSASRRTMLSLRIWLKRLKKWTKPEEASVVAVSDEGTVSVEVSDEALPSADNTDLDADTTEEVVDETLAVADVSTDVSTDEVANESTSDDESSDDVTVVESTAIESTVLESTPAVEELIEEEPAVVVKPGPEIETVAVSPKIIADIESKLGSGLTDKATSVSFQPKLDDGLYLAGVGVRKKAIINVYAVAMYTSPSTLASVATLNKGKDAQAALRDSARRFGPTTPMTSFVLEMTFKADGKTIGEAIGEGVKPRYSGPEGDVKELESLIIDGVKSKGGQATKGTIFRFDCTKDGISVSVDGVSQGQVTCDGIGSALVDVFTDNNAVSQQLVDSCLGTWCGSGLVIEPVSVQPTLPPAAYQDLEPISVEPATAGLPEVDTPPSTPMQAASMLDKSNFDTKDIATRIRELEAEIAAEIIRVKTKQGDPTSDVARSQESLAGESPSSSDTGTNTPMIDEKAAAVESKAKALKEKATGVSFDSKLEDGLFLVGAGVRKKAIINVYAVAMYSSPTAIASLGSMKKGKDAQSTLRDSSRTFNSLTPKTSFVLEMTFKADGKTIAEAIADGVKPRHSGSAAAVTELENLIVEGVKSKGGQATKDTIFRFDC
;
A
#
# COMPACT_ATOMS: atom_id res chain seq x y z
N PHE A 1 -18.96 35.18 -11.13
CA PHE A 1 -20.00 36.21 -11.34
C PHE A 1 -20.78 36.42 -10.05
N ALA A 2 -21.05 37.68 -9.66
CA ALA A 2 -21.90 37.99 -8.52
C ALA A 2 -23.16 38.71 -9.02
N LEU A 3 -24.33 38.20 -8.64
CA LEU A 3 -25.61 38.83 -8.96
C LEU A 3 -25.90 39.90 -7.90
N ARG A 4 -26.08 41.15 -8.34
CA ARG A 4 -26.49 42.27 -7.48
C ARG A 4 -27.91 42.68 -7.84
N ALA A 5 -28.82 42.60 -6.87
CA ALA A 5 -30.17 43.14 -7.03
C ALA A 5 -30.11 44.67 -7.09
N THR A 6 -30.65 45.26 -8.15
CA THR A 6 -30.69 46.72 -8.35
C THR A 6 -31.89 47.39 -7.66
N ARG A 7 -32.78 46.61 -7.04
CA ARG A 7 -33.90 47.11 -6.21
C ARG A 7 -34.18 46.23 -4.98
N PRO A 8 -34.77 46.78 -3.90
CA PRO A 8 -35.14 46.00 -2.72
C PRO A 8 -36.21 44.95 -3.04
N ILE A 9 -35.99 43.70 -2.63
CA ILE A 9 -36.93 42.59 -2.79
C ILE A 9 -37.78 42.49 -1.52
N ARG A 10 -39.11 42.52 -1.63
CA ARG A 10 -39.99 42.49 -0.45
C ARG A 10 -40.14 41.06 0.07
N LYS A 11 -40.30 40.92 1.39
CA LYS A 11 -40.45 39.61 2.06
C LYS A 11 -41.71 38.90 1.53
N GLY A 12 -41.51 37.77 0.85
CA GLY A 12 -42.58 36.98 0.22
C GLY A 12 -42.74 37.18 -1.29
N GLU A 13 -41.96 38.08 -1.91
CA GLU A 13 -41.92 38.27 -3.36
C GLU A 13 -41.09 37.15 -4.01
N GLU A 14 -41.68 36.41 -4.94
CA GLU A 14 -41.00 35.37 -5.71
C GLU A 14 -40.28 36.01 -6.90
N VAL A 15 -38.95 35.88 -6.94
CA VAL A 15 -38.12 36.39 -8.03
C VAL A 15 -37.71 35.21 -8.90
N THR A 16 -38.24 35.16 -10.13
CA THR A 16 -37.91 34.10 -11.11
C THR A 16 -36.82 34.59 -12.05
N ILE A 17 -35.73 33.85 -12.14
CA ILE A 17 -34.64 34.11 -13.09
C ILE A 17 -34.55 32.88 -13.99
N SER A 18 -34.82 33.07 -15.28
CA SER A 18 -34.79 32.02 -16.30
C SER A 18 -33.45 32.07 -17.04
N TYR A 19 -32.80 30.92 -17.21
CA TYR A 19 -31.57 30.79 -18.01
C TYR A 19 -31.73 29.66 -19.04
N GLY A 20 -31.36 29.92 -20.29
CA GLY A 20 -31.32 28.96 -21.40
C GLY A 20 -29.96 28.26 -21.52
N ASP A 21 -29.72 27.57 -22.63
CA ASP A 21 -28.39 27.03 -22.95
C ASP A 21 -27.36 28.16 -23.10
N GLY A 22 -26.08 27.85 -22.87
CA GLY A 22 -25.02 28.85 -22.67
C GLY A 22 -24.88 29.84 -23.84
N SER A 23 -25.19 29.41 -25.06
CA SER A 23 -25.14 30.24 -26.27
C SER A 23 -26.32 31.21 -26.35
N GLY A 24 -27.54 30.73 -26.10
CA GLY A 24 -28.75 31.55 -26.11
C GLY A 24 -28.75 32.59 -24.99
N THR A 25 -28.21 32.23 -23.83
CA THR A 25 -28.11 33.13 -22.67
C THR A 25 -27.15 34.29 -22.92
N CYS A 26 -26.03 34.06 -23.63
CA CYS A 26 -25.10 35.13 -24.00
C CYS A 26 -25.70 36.10 -25.03
N LEU A 27 -26.43 35.59 -26.03
CA LEU A 27 -27.09 36.43 -27.03
C LEU A 27 -28.25 37.23 -26.44
N GLU A 28 -29.05 36.63 -25.54
CA GLU A 28 -30.14 37.31 -24.84
C GLU A 28 -29.63 38.37 -23.84
N LEU A 29 -28.45 38.15 -23.23
CA LEU A 29 -27.77 39.16 -22.40
C LEU A 29 -27.18 40.32 -23.23
N LEU A 30 -26.67 40.06 -24.44
CA LEU A 30 -26.14 41.11 -25.31
C LEU A 30 -27.25 41.97 -25.91
N ASP A 31 -28.40 41.37 -26.24
CA ASP A 31 -29.60 42.05 -26.73
C ASP A 31 -30.29 42.87 -25.62
N LYS A 32 -30.51 42.26 -24.44
CA LYS A 32 -31.22 42.91 -23.32
C LYS A 32 -30.44 44.04 -22.64
N TYR A 33 -29.12 44.12 -22.86
CA TYR A 33 -28.25 45.14 -22.27
C TYR A 33 -27.55 46.04 -23.32
N GLY A 34 -27.99 45.99 -24.58
CA GLY A 34 -27.70 47.04 -25.58
C GLY A 34 -26.28 47.04 -26.14
N PHE A 35 -25.70 45.87 -26.39
CA PHE A 35 -24.36 45.75 -26.96
C PHE A 35 -24.37 45.27 -28.42
N PHE A 36 -25.23 45.83 -29.28
CA PHE A 36 -24.96 45.96 -30.73
C PHE A 36 -25.63 47.23 -31.27
N VAL A 37 -25.00 47.80 -32.30
CA VAL A 37 -25.34 49.08 -32.94
C VAL A 37 -26.76 49.05 -33.51
N GLU A 38 -27.49 50.14 -33.29
CA GLU A 38 -28.82 50.41 -33.85
C GLU A 38 -28.91 49.97 -35.32
N SER A 39 -29.86 49.11 -35.62
CA SER A 39 -30.37 48.95 -36.98
C SER A 39 -31.86 49.27 -36.96
N ASP A 40 -32.23 50.21 -37.84
CA ASP A 40 -33.52 50.87 -37.86
C ASP A 40 -34.69 49.91 -38.17
N GLU A 41 -35.85 50.33 -37.66
CA GLU A 41 -37.22 49.86 -37.84
C GLU A 41 -37.50 49.10 -39.15
N ASP A 42 -37.77 47.79 -39.04
CA ASP A 42 -39.00 47.13 -39.51
C ASP A 42 -38.89 45.60 -39.33
N GLY A 43 -39.90 45.00 -38.70
CA GLY A 43 -39.86 43.65 -38.16
C GLY A 43 -39.93 42.46 -39.13
N ALA A 44 -39.70 41.28 -38.52
CA ALA A 44 -39.76 39.90 -39.01
C ALA A 44 -38.42 39.32 -39.52
N ASP A 45 -37.92 38.30 -38.82
CA ASP A 45 -36.90 37.39 -39.36
C ASP A 45 -37.57 36.20 -40.07
N GLU A 46 -37.00 35.81 -41.21
CA GLU A 46 -37.58 34.83 -42.15
C GLU A 46 -37.42 33.36 -41.69
N ARG A 47 -37.11 33.08 -40.41
CA ARG A 47 -36.76 31.71 -39.98
C ARG A 47 -37.83 30.94 -39.22
N GLY A 48 -38.97 31.55 -38.90
CA GLY A 48 -40.16 30.83 -38.42
C GLY A 48 -39.90 29.86 -37.27
N VAL A 49 -39.07 30.23 -36.29
CA VAL A 49 -38.80 29.39 -35.12
C VAL A 49 -39.86 29.70 -34.06
N ASP A 50 -40.73 28.73 -33.79
CA ASP A 50 -41.72 28.81 -32.73
C ASP A 50 -41.03 28.64 -31.35
N LEU A 51 -40.89 29.77 -30.64
CA LEU A 51 -40.21 29.84 -29.34
C LEU A 51 -40.98 29.11 -28.21
N GLU A 52 -42.25 28.73 -28.41
CA GLU A 52 -43.00 27.89 -27.46
C GLU A 52 -42.54 26.42 -27.47
N GLU A 53 -41.88 25.95 -28.53
CA GLU A 53 -41.39 24.56 -28.66
C GLU A 53 -40.02 24.33 -27.98
N LEU A 54 -39.32 25.41 -27.60
CA LEU A 54 -38.02 25.38 -26.91
C LEU A 54 -38.15 25.44 -25.38
N LYS A 55 -39.15 24.76 -24.79
CA LYS A 55 -39.23 24.55 -23.34
C LYS A 55 -38.48 23.26 -22.95
N PRO A 56 -37.22 23.31 -22.47
CA PRO A 56 -36.52 22.10 -22.06
C PRO A 56 -37.20 21.50 -20.82
N ILE A 57 -37.81 20.33 -21.00
CA ILE A 57 -38.34 19.53 -19.90
C ILE A 57 -37.19 18.70 -19.33
N TRP A 58 -36.68 19.13 -18.16
CA TRP A 58 -35.66 18.38 -17.43
C TRP A 58 -36.31 17.16 -16.75
N ARG A 59 -36.01 15.96 -17.25
CA ARG A 59 -36.59 14.70 -16.74
C ARG A 59 -35.76 13.99 -15.67
N SER A 60 -34.55 14.47 -15.35
CA SER A 60 -33.70 13.76 -14.39
C SER A 60 -34.15 13.93 -12.94
N SER A 61 -33.98 12.91 -12.11
CA SER A 61 -34.20 13.00 -10.66
C SER A 61 -32.99 13.63 -9.94
N VAL A 62 -33.10 13.87 -8.62
CA VAL A 62 -31.94 14.34 -7.81
C VAL A 62 -30.89 13.25 -7.76
N GLU A 63 -31.35 12.02 -7.59
CA GLU A 63 -30.55 10.81 -7.45
C GLU A 63 -29.80 10.50 -8.75
N GLU A 64 -30.42 10.74 -9.92
CA GLU A 64 -29.76 10.59 -11.22
C GLU A 64 -28.67 11.64 -11.46
N ASP A 65 -28.92 12.91 -11.10
CA ASP A 65 -27.89 13.95 -11.21
C ASP A 65 -26.76 13.73 -10.19
N GLU A 66 -27.06 13.23 -8.98
CA GLU A 66 -26.05 12.86 -7.97
C GLU A 66 -25.18 11.71 -8.45
N VAL A 67 -25.76 10.69 -9.08
CA VAL A 67 -25.01 9.61 -9.71
C VAL A 67 -24.16 10.12 -10.89
N GLU A 68 -24.66 11.05 -11.69
CA GLU A 68 -23.88 11.68 -12.77
C GLU A 68 -22.73 12.53 -12.19
N LEU A 69 -22.98 13.30 -11.13
CA LEU A 69 -21.95 14.08 -10.46
C LEU A 69 -20.88 13.19 -9.80
N ASP A 70 -21.28 12.10 -9.17
CA ASP A 70 -20.39 11.12 -8.55
C ASP A 70 -19.55 10.38 -9.60
N ARG A 71 -20.16 10.03 -10.75
CA ARG A 71 -19.44 9.52 -11.92
C ARG A 71 -18.40 10.52 -12.44
N LEU A 72 -18.72 11.82 -12.43
CA LEU A 72 -17.79 12.88 -12.85
C LEU A 72 -16.75 13.24 -11.79
N ARG A 73 -16.99 12.92 -10.51
CA ARG A 73 -16.07 13.12 -9.37
C ARG A 73 -15.10 11.96 -9.15
N GLY A 74 -15.40 10.76 -9.66
CA GLY A 74 -14.45 9.66 -9.78
C GLY A 74 -14.94 8.35 -9.17
N GLY A 75 -14.76 7.26 -9.92
CA GLY A 75 -15.16 5.92 -9.53
C GLY A 75 -14.47 5.41 -8.27
N ARG A 76 -15.28 5.07 -7.27
CA ARG A 76 -15.05 3.96 -6.36
C ARG A 76 -16.37 3.55 -5.71
N ASP A 77 -16.67 2.27 -5.79
CA ASP A 77 -17.92 1.66 -5.32
C ASP A 77 -18.17 1.92 -3.83
N SER A 78 -19.35 2.46 -3.53
CA SER A 78 -19.88 2.58 -2.17
C SER A 78 -20.83 1.41 -1.89
N SER A 79 -20.40 0.47 -1.07
CA SER A 79 -21.30 -0.46 -0.39
C SER A 79 -21.58 0.05 1.03
N SER A 80 -22.84 0.02 1.41
CA SER A 80 -23.43 0.70 2.56
C SER A 80 -23.49 -0.18 3.81
N SER A 81 -23.19 0.39 4.99
CA SER A 81 -24.13 0.45 6.13
C SER A 81 -23.48 1.04 7.40
N THR A 82 -24.08 2.15 7.85
CA THR A 82 -24.23 2.69 9.21
C THR A 82 -23.21 2.40 10.33
N SER A 83 -22.47 3.44 10.75
CA SER A 83 -22.25 3.71 12.19
C SER A 83 -22.09 5.22 12.45
N SER A 84 -22.81 5.71 13.47
CA SER A 84 -23.00 7.14 13.81
C SER A 84 -21.69 7.89 14.17
N SER A 85 -20.60 7.17 14.45
CA SER A 85 -19.29 7.75 14.80
C SER A 85 -18.51 8.28 13.59
N SER A 86 -18.81 7.81 12.37
CA SER A 86 -18.14 8.25 11.13
C SER A 86 -18.44 9.73 10.79
N ASN A 87 -19.62 10.21 11.17
CA ASN A 87 -20.06 11.57 10.82
C ASN A 87 -19.28 12.66 11.58
N LYS A 88 -18.84 12.39 12.81
CA LYS A 88 -18.03 13.35 13.58
C LYS A 88 -16.60 13.47 13.05
N LEU A 89 -15.99 12.35 12.66
CA LEU A 89 -14.67 12.32 12.01
C LEU A 89 -14.70 12.95 10.63
N LYS A 90 -15.72 12.67 9.82
CA LYS A 90 -15.92 13.38 8.55
C LYS A 90 -16.09 14.88 8.75
N THR A 91 -16.83 15.31 9.78
CA THR A 91 -16.99 16.75 10.07
C THR A 91 -15.69 17.41 10.52
N ILE A 92 -14.85 16.72 11.30
CA ILE A 92 -13.54 17.24 11.73
C ILE A 92 -12.54 17.26 10.57
N VAL A 93 -12.49 16.19 9.76
CA VAL A 93 -11.65 16.11 8.56
C VAL A 93 -12.08 17.17 7.54
N SER A 94 -13.38 17.36 7.29
CA SER A 94 -13.87 18.42 6.41
C SER A 94 -13.63 19.83 6.95
N ARG A 95 -13.56 20.04 8.28
CA ARG A 95 -13.16 21.32 8.88
C ARG A 95 -11.65 21.55 8.87
N LEU A 96 -10.85 20.49 8.81
CA LEU A 96 -9.39 20.58 8.64
C LEU A 96 -9.00 20.71 7.15
N GLN A 97 -9.89 20.30 6.24
CA GLN A 97 -9.80 20.44 4.79
C GLN A 97 -10.46 21.74 4.30
N ASP A 98 -10.38 22.84 5.04
CA ASP A 98 -10.67 24.16 4.45
C ASP A 98 -9.91 24.24 3.11
N GLU A 99 -10.62 24.54 2.01
CA GLU A 99 -10.08 24.53 0.65
C GLU A 99 -8.83 25.42 0.59
N TYR A 100 -7.66 24.79 0.76
CA TYR A 100 -6.39 25.47 0.60
C TYR A 100 -6.24 25.79 -0.88
N THR A 101 -6.20 27.07 -1.21
CA THR A 101 -5.98 27.53 -2.58
C THR A 101 -4.48 27.58 -2.83
N LEU A 102 -4.01 26.80 -3.80
CA LEU A 102 -2.60 26.83 -4.24
C LEU A 102 -2.28 28.22 -4.78
N ASN A 103 -1.39 28.95 -4.11
CA ASN A 103 -0.97 30.29 -4.51
C ASN A 103 0.55 30.37 -4.60
N PHE A 104 1.11 29.79 -5.66
CA PHE A 104 2.52 29.90 -5.98
C PHE A 104 2.72 31.03 -7.01
N PRO A 105 3.70 31.94 -6.82
CA PRO A 105 3.99 32.96 -7.82
C PRO A 105 4.44 32.29 -9.13
N SER A 106 4.06 32.87 -10.28
CA SER A 106 4.43 32.34 -11.60
C SER A 106 5.93 32.44 -11.89
N VAL A 107 6.62 33.38 -11.25
CA VAL A 107 8.06 33.60 -11.33
C VAL A 107 8.64 33.73 -9.93
N LEU A 108 9.68 32.94 -9.65
CA LEU A 108 10.41 32.99 -8.40
C LEU A 108 11.50 34.08 -8.50
N HIS A 109 11.38 35.15 -7.72
CA HIS A 109 12.32 36.28 -7.75
C HIS A 109 13.56 35.99 -6.88
N GLY A 110 14.74 36.43 -7.31
CA GLY A 110 15.98 36.43 -6.50
C GLY A 110 17.11 35.52 -7.00
N ILE A 111 16.80 34.57 -7.89
CA ILE A 111 17.74 33.76 -8.67
C ILE A 111 17.13 33.72 -10.07
N GLU A 112 17.93 33.72 -11.15
CA GLU A 112 17.53 33.71 -12.58
C GLU A 112 16.07 33.34 -12.87
N GLU A 113 15.34 34.07 -13.74
CA GLU A 113 13.88 33.95 -13.98
C GLU A 113 13.34 32.49 -14.08
N MET A 114 13.13 31.83 -12.94
CA MET A 114 12.57 30.50 -12.88
C MET A 114 11.07 30.59 -12.93
N LYS A 115 10.48 29.82 -13.83
CA LYS A 115 9.03 29.77 -14.01
C LYS A 115 8.45 28.61 -13.21
N LEU A 116 7.24 28.79 -12.70
CA LEU A 116 6.47 27.74 -12.06
C LEU A 116 6.12 26.67 -13.12
N ILE A 117 6.70 25.48 -12.98
CA ILE A 117 6.45 24.34 -13.88
C ILE A 117 5.14 23.66 -13.50
N GLY A 118 4.90 23.46 -12.20
CA GLY A 118 3.67 22.87 -11.69
C GLY A 118 3.56 22.99 -10.17
N SER A 119 2.37 22.68 -9.66
CA SER A 119 2.09 22.71 -8.22
C SER A 119 1.25 21.52 -7.77
N GLY A 120 1.37 21.14 -6.51
CA GLY A 120 0.63 20.02 -5.95
C GLY A 120 0.50 20.10 -4.44
N ILE A 121 -0.20 19.13 -3.85
CA ILE A 121 -0.41 19.05 -2.40
C ILE A 121 0.08 17.69 -1.94
N ARG A 122 0.94 17.68 -0.92
CA ARG A 122 1.22 16.44 -0.20
C ARG A 122 0.08 16.17 0.77
N GLU A 123 -0.63 15.09 0.50
CA GLU A 123 -1.63 14.54 1.39
C GLU A 123 -1.03 13.37 2.18
N LYS A 124 -1.22 13.37 3.49
CA LYS A 124 -0.96 12.20 4.33
C LYS A 124 -2.26 11.84 5.04
N LEU A 125 -2.89 10.78 4.57
CA LEU A 125 -4.05 10.15 5.22
C LEU A 125 -5.31 11.03 5.25
N GLY A 126 -5.67 11.67 4.12
CA GLY A 126 -6.80 12.59 4.08
C GLY A 126 -6.45 14.03 4.48
N ILE A 127 -5.22 14.27 4.97
CA ILE A 127 -4.82 15.55 5.55
C ILE A 127 -3.77 16.21 4.64
N ASN A 128 -4.06 17.44 4.22
CA ASN A 128 -3.12 18.28 3.50
C ASN A 128 -2.01 18.73 4.44
N VAL A 129 -0.78 18.28 4.19
CA VAL A 129 0.38 18.58 5.04
C VAL A 129 1.05 19.87 4.60
N TYR A 130 1.39 19.95 3.31
CA TYR A 130 1.96 21.14 2.67
C TYR A 130 1.60 21.18 1.19
N ALA A 131 1.58 22.37 0.63
CA ALA A 131 1.59 22.59 -0.80
C ALA A 131 3.04 22.61 -1.31
N VAL A 132 3.25 22.23 -2.57
CA VAL A 132 4.57 22.26 -3.22
C VAL A 132 4.44 22.89 -4.61
N GLY A 133 5.32 23.85 -4.90
CA GLY A 133 5.52 24.42 -6.23
C GLY A 133 6.90 24.03 -6.75
N MET A 134 6.98 23.55 -7.99
CA MET A 134 8.23 23.23 -8.67
C MET A 134 8.56 24.32 -9.67
N TYR A 135 9.78 24.83 -9.58
CA TYR A 135 10.32 25.88 -10.44
C TYR A 135 11.57 25.39 -11.15
N GLY A 136 11.77 25.84 -12.38
CA GLY A 136 13.01 25.56 -13.09
C GLY A 136 13.09 26.29 -14.43
N SER A 137 14.07 25.88 -15.25
CA SER A 137 14.32 26.49 -16.54
C SER A 137 13.19 26.17 -17.53
N PRO A 138 12.97 27.02 -18.56
CA PRO A 138 11.94 26.79 -19.57
C PRO A 138 12.01 25.43 -20.28
N SER A 139 13.20 24.81 -20.34
CA SER A 139 13.39 23.48 -20.95
C SER A 139 12.59 22.35 -20.28
N LEU A 140 12.15 22.56 -19.04
CA LEU A 140 11.29 21.61 -18.32
C LEU A 140 9.85 21.57 -18.87
N PHE A 141 9.38 22.64 -19.53
CA PHE A 141 8.06 22.65 -20.19
C PHE A 141 8.01 21.77 -21.44
N ASP A 142 9.16 21.39 -22.00
CA ASP A 142 9.22 20.50 -23.16
C ASP A 142 9.09 19.02 -22.74
N ALA A 143 8.81 18.74 -21.47
CA ALA A 143 8.70 17.37 -20.96
C ALA A 143 7.41 16.70 -21.45
N VAL A 144 7.54 15.61 -22.19
CA VAL A 144 6.39 14.90 -22.79
C VAL A 144 5.83 13.78 -21.91
N SER A 145 6.51 13.45 -20.80
CA SER A 145 6.09 12.40 -19.87
C SER A 145 6.66 12.63 -18.47
N PRO A 146 6.09 12.01 -17.42
CA PRO A 146 6.66 12.05 -16.06
C PRO A 146 8.12 11.61 -15.99
N SER A 147 8.50 10.57 -16.74
CA SER A 147 9.89 10.08 -16.79
C SER A 147 10.82 11.08 -17.44
N ASP A 148 10.37 11.74 -18.52
CA ASP A 148 11.13 12.79 -19.21
C ASP A 148 11.29 14.04 -18.34
N LEU A 149 10.21 14.47 -17.68
CA LEU A 149 10.24 15.56 -16.70
C LEU A 149 11.24 15.27 -15.58
N ARG A 150 11.17 14.07 -15.00
CA ARG A 150 12.11 13.62 -13.96
C ARG A 150 13.55 13.59 -14.48
N TYR A 151 13.78 13.07 -15.69
CA TYR A 151 15.11 13.04 -16.29
C TYR A 151 15.67 14.45 -16.45
N LYS A 152 14.91 15.36 -17.08
CA LYS A 152 15.32 16.75 -17.30
C LYS A 152 15.54 17.51 -15.99
N ALA A 153 14.66 17.36 -15.01
CA ALA A 153 14.80 18.00 -13.69
C ALA A 153 16.01 17.50 -12.88
N ARG A 154 16.58 16.33 -13.23
CA ARG A 154 17.82 15.80 -12.62
C ARG A 154 19.08 16.21 -13.38
N GLN A 155 18.95 16.80 -14.57
CA GLN A 155 20.08 17.18 -15.38
C GLN A 155 20.62 18.53 -14.92
N PHE A 156 21.65 18.44 -14.07
CA PHE A 156 22.42 19.59 -13.59
C PHE A 156 23.76 19.67 -14.37
N GLU A 157 23.68 19.67 -15.70
CA GLU A 157 24.86 19.53 -16.57
C GLU A 157 25.71 20.81 -16.58
N SER A 158 25.07 21.98 -16.55
CA SER A 158 25.74 23.26 -16.35
C SER A 158 25.64 23.71 -14.88
N GLY A 159 26.64 24.46 -14.40
CA GLY A 159 26.63 24.99 -13.03
C GLY A 159 25.47 25.94 -12.72
N THR A 160 24.74 26.38 -13.74
CA THR A 160 23.56 27.24 -13.67
C THR A 160 22.24 26.46 -13.67
N ASP A 161 22.25 25.17 -14.03
CA ASP A 161 21.03 24.37 -14.06
C ASP A 161 20.60 24.02 -12.64
N MET A 162 19.40 24.47 -12.29
CA MET A 162 18.83 24.29 -10.97
C MET A 162 17.33 24.01 -11.07
N THR A 163 16.84 23.14 -10.19
CA THR A 163 15.42 22.91 -9.97
C THR A 163 15.08 23.29 -8.54
N SER A 164 14.07 24.12 -8.34
CA SER A 164 13.68 24.61 -7.02
C SER A 164 12.32 24.05 -6.61
N PHE A 165 12.21 23.60 -5.37
CA PHE A 165 10.94 23.20 -4.75
C PHE A 165 10.61 24.16 -3.63
N VAL A 166 9.45 24.81 -3.71
CA VAL A 166 8.93 25.67 -2.64
C VAL A 166 7.79 24.94 -1.97
N LEU A 167 7.97 24.59 -0.70
CA LEU A 167 6.97 23.96 0.14
C LEU A 167 6.31 25.05 1.00
N GLU A 168 4.99 25.14 0.97
CA GLU A 168 4.24 26.00 1.89
C GLU A 168 3.46 25.13 2.89
N MET A 169 3.78 25.28 4.17
CA MET A 169 3.18 24.48 5.23
C MET A 169 1.69 24.78 5.38
N ILE A 170 0.85 23.75 5.29
CA ILE A 170 -0.60 23.87 5.52
C ILE A 170 -0.92 23.46 6.96
N LEU A 171 -0.25 22.40 7.43
CA LEU A 171 -0.34 21.88 8.79
C LEU A 171 0.89 22.29 9.60
N GLN A 172 0.67 22.82 10.80
CA GLN A 172 1.75 23.14 11.73
C GLN A 172 2.44 21.86 12.21
N ALA A 173 3.77 21.86 12.21
CA ALA A 173 4.58 20.74 12.71
C ALA A 173 5.90 21.24 13.33
N GLU A 174 6.46 20.43 14.23
CA GLU A 174 7.74 20.69 14.87
C GLU A 174 8.89 20.61 13.85
N ALA A 175 9.92 21.43 14.04
CA ALA A 175 11.08 21.53 13.16
C ALA A 175 11.70 20.15 12.90
N LYS A 176 12.01 19.43 13.98
CA LYS A 176 12.57 18.09 13.96
C LYS A 176 11.71 17.08 13.20
N VAL A 177 10.39 17.12 13.38
CA VAL A 177 9.45 16.21 12.68
C VAL A 177 9.46 16.45 11.17
N ILE A 178 9.57 17.71 10.74
CA ILE A 178 9.68 18.06 9.32
C ILE A 178 11.03 17.62 8.76
N ALA A 179 12.11 17.90 9.49
CA ALA A 179 13.48 17.53 9.14
C ALA A 179 13.62 16.01 8.95
N GLU A 180 13.27 15.22 9.96
CA GLU A 180 13.31 13.74 9.92
C GLU A 180 12.49 13.21 8.73
N ALA A 181 11.27 13.72 8.52
CA ALA A 181 10.40 13.22 7.46
C ALA A 181 10.93 13.51 6.04
N ILE A 182 11.60 14.65 5.84
CA ILE A 182 12.24 14.99 4.56
C ILE A 182 13.53 14.17 4.40
N ALA A 183 14.37 14.11 5.43
CA ALA A 183 15.62 13.35 5.44
C ALA A 183 15.39 11.86 5.16
N ASP A 184 14.39 11.24 5.79
CA ASP A 184 13.98 9.85 5.54
C ASP A 184 13.54 9.66 4.07
N SER A 185 12.78 10.61 3.52
CA SER A 185 12.29 10.54 2.14
C SER A 185 13.41 10.66 1.11
N VAL A 186 14.44 11.47 1.41
CA VAL A 186 15.63 11.63 0.56
C VAL A 186 16.59 10.44 0.74
N GLY A 187 16.78 9.96 1.96
CA GLY A 187 17.72 8.89 2.31
C GLY A 187 17.43 7.57 1.60
N VAL A 188 16.15 7.25 1.35
CA VAL A 188 15.77 6.06 0.55
C VAL A 188 16.12 6.16 -0.95
N ARG A 189 16.47 7.36 -1.44
CA ARG A 189 16.80 7.67 -2.83
C ARG A 189 18.24 8.12 -3.03
N TYR A 190 18.99 8.32 -1.93
CA TYR A 190 20.34 8.83 -1.95
C TYR A 190 21.34 7.69 -1.75
N ASP A 191 22.20 7.46 -2.74
CA ASP A 191 23.22 6.40 -2.71
C ASP A 191 24.55 6.86 -2.04
N GLY A 192 24.62 8.09 -1.52
CA GLY A 192 25.81 8.64 -0.88
C GLY A 192 25.89 8.37 0.62
N SER A 193 26.61 9.23 1.36
CA SER A 193 26.85 9.01 2.79
C SER A 193 25.61 9.33 3.62
N ARG A 194 25.38 8.54 4.68
CA ARG A 194 24.37 8.86 5.69
C ARG A 194 24.63 10.20 6.37
N LEU A 195 25.90 10.61 6.48
CA LEU A 195 26.28 11.91 7.05
C LEU A 195 25.71 13.08 6.25
N ASP A 196 25.58 12.95 4.92
CA ASP A 196 25.01 14.01 4.08
C ASP A 196 23.50 14.18 4.35
N ILE A 197 22.81 13.07 4.65
CA ILE A 197 21.40 13.08 5.05
C ILE A 197 21.22 13.70 6.45
N GLU A 198 22.10 13.35 7.39
CA GLU A 198 22.09 13.93 8.74
C GLU A 198 22.40 15.44 8.71
N GLN A 199 23.27 15.89 7.81
CA GLN A 199 23.52 17.32 7.57
C GLN A 199 22.30 18.03 6.99
N LEU A 200 21.58 17.41 6.05
CA LEU A 200 20.35 17.96 5.48
C LEU A 200 19.25 18.05 6.55
N GLU A 201 19.11 17.02 7.38
CA GLU A 201 18.19 17.01 8.51
C GLU A 201 18.48 18.17 9.48
N HIS A 202 19.74 18.31 9.91
CA HIS A 202 20.16 19.37 10.81
C HIS A 202 19.93 20.77 10.21
N LEU A 203 20.20 20.95 8.91
CA LEU A 203 19.99 22.22 8.23
C LEU A 203 18.50 22.63 8.21
N ILE A 204 17.60 21.66 8.02
CA ILE A 204 16.15 21.90 8.07
C ILE A 204 15.69 22.21 9.50
N ASP A 205 16.14 21.42 10.48
CA ASP A 205 15.78 21.60 11.89
C ASP A 205 16.23 22.98 12.40
N ASP A 206 17.48 23.36 12.17
CA ASP A 206 18.02 24.69 12.52
C ASP A 206 17.26 25.82 11.82
N GLY A 207 16.98 25.62 10.52
CA GLY A 207 16.31 26.60 9.68
C GLY A 207 14.92 26.98 10.19
N ILE A 208 14.17 25.99 10.67
CA ILE A 208 12.84 26.16 11.26
C ILE A 208 12.93 26.56 12.74
N SER A 209 13.90 26.00 13.49
CA SER A 209 14.08 26.30 14.91
C SER A 209 14.36 27.77 15.17
N GLY A 210 15.07 28.45 14.26
CA GLY A 210 15.24 29.91 14.28
C GLY A 210 13.94 30.73 14.18
N LYS A 211 12.77 30.10 13.96
CA LYS A 211 11.43 30.71 13.94
C LYS A 211 10.55 30.31 15.13
N GLY A 212 11.13 29.69 16.16
CA GLY A 212 10.43 29.27 17.38
C GLY A 212 10.14 27.76 17.46
N GLY A 213 10.98 26.92 16.84
CA GLY A 213 10.92 25.46 16.97
C GLY A 213 9.83 24.75 16.16
N GLN A 214 8.95 25.48 15.47
CA GLN A 214 7.82 24.92 14.73
C GLN A 214 7.58 25.69 13.43
N ALA A 215 7.28 24.98 12.35
CA ALA A 215 6.82 25.60 11.11
C ALA A 215 5.31 25.81 11.21
N LYS A 216 4.87 27.07 11.15
CA LYS A 216 3.45 27.44 11.22
C LYS A 216 2.82 27.33 9.84
N LYS A 217 1.48 27.34 9.78
CA LYS A 217 0.76 27.46 8.50
C LYS A 217 1.26 28.72 7.74
N GLY A 218 1.62 28.56 6.48
CA GLY A 218 2.22 29.59 5.63
C GLY A 218 3.75 29.70 5.72
N THR A 219 4.43 28.97 6.61
CA THR A 219 5.89 28.88 6.58
C THR A 219 6.33 28.27 5.25
N THR A 220 7.30 28.91 4.58
CA THR A 220 7.80 28.46 3.29
C THR A 220 9.21 27.87 3.43
N LEU A 221 9.43 26.69 2.85
CA LEU A 221 10.73 26.04 2.76
C LEU A 221 11.08 25.90 1.28
N ARG A 222 12.14 26.57 0.84
CA ARG A 222 12.61 26.50 -0.54
C ARG A 222 13.89 25.68 -0.59
N PHE A 223 13.87 24.64 -1.42
CA PHE A 223 14.98 23.75 -1.68
C PHE A 223 15.46 23.94 -3.11
N ASP A 224 16.68 24.44 -3.25
CA ASP A 224 17.34 24.71 -4.51
C ASP A 224 18.28 23.53 -4.82
N CYS A 225 17.89 22.69 -5.78
CA CYS A 225 18.59 21.45 -6.12
C CYS A 225 19.55 21.70 -7.28
N THR A 226 20.84 21.45 -7.06
CA THR A 226 21.92 21.62 -8.05
C THR A 226 22.78 20.36 -8.14
N LYS A 227 23.79 20.38 -9.02
CA LYS A 227 24.81 19.32 -9.08
C LYS A 227 25.61 19.20 -7.79
N GLU A 228 25.86 20.34 -7.13
CA GLU A 228 26.70 20.42 -5.93
C GLU A 228 25.96 19.94 -4.68
N GLY A 229 24.62 20.01 -4.67
CA GLY A 229 23.82 19.55 -3.54
C GLY A 229 22.46 20.22 -3.44
N VAL A 230 22.04 20.52 -2.21
CA VAL A 230 20.73 21.13 -1.92
C VAL A 230 20.92 22.35 -1.01
N SER A 231 20.49 23.52 -1.47
CA SER A 231 20.44 24.75 -0.66
C SER A 231 19.05 24.93 -0.07
N LEU A 232 18.98 25.37 1.19
CA LEU A 232 17.73 25.61 1.91
C LEU A 232 17.56 27.09 2.22
N SER A 233 16.37 27.62 1.94
CA SER A 233 15.90 28.88 2.52
C SER A 233 14.56 28.70 3.22
N VAL A 234 14.37 29.42 4.34
CA VAL A 234 13.14 29.37 5.15
C VAL A 234 12.58 30.78 5.24
N ASP A 235 11.35 30.96 4.74
CA ASP A 235 10.69 32.26 4.58
C ASP A 235 11.56 33.29 3.83
N GLY A 236 12.23 32.83 2.77
CA GLY A 236 13.11 33.65 1.94
C GLY A 236 14.49 33.95 2.54
N VAL A 237 14.80 33.46 3.75
CA VAL A 237 16.12 33.59 4.37
C VAL A 237 16.94 32.34 4.09
N GLU A 238 18.05 32.48 3.37
CA GLU A 238 18.99 31.39 3.12
C GLU A 238 19.59 30.86 4.43
N ARG A 239 19.56 29.54 4.62
CA ARG A 239 20.05 28.85 5.81
C ARG A 239 21.38 28.18 5.57
N GLY A 240 21.63 27.70 4.36
CA GLY A 240 22.88 27.06 3.99
C GLY A 240 22.69 26.07 2.84
N THR A 241 23.78 25.35 2.53
CA THR A 241 23.83 24.36 1.46
C THR A 241 24.53 23.09 1.93
N VAL A 242 23.90 21.94 1.73
CA VAL A 242 24.55 20.63 1.91
C VAL A 242 25.22 20.26 0.60
N LYS A 243 26.57 20.29 0.58
CA LYS A 243 27.38 20.03 -0.61
C LYS A 243 27.65 18.54 -0.77
N ALA A 244 26.72 17.82 -1.36
CA ALA A 244 26.82 16.39 -1.59
C ALA A 244 26.38 16.01 -3.01
N SER A 245 27.28 15.41 -3.79
CA SER A 245 26.98 15.03 -5.16
C SER A 245 25.85 13.99 -5.20
N GLY A 246 24.90 14.19 -6.10
CA GLY A 246 23.71 13.33 -6.23
C GLY A 246 22.58 13.64 -5.26
N LEU A 247 22.81 14.44 -4.21
CA LEU A 247 21.76 14.77 -3.23
C LEU A 247 20.60 15.56 -3.88
N GLY A 248 20.92 16.53 -4.74
CA GLY A 248 19.91 17.25 -5.53
C GLY A 248 19.07 16.31 -6.40
N LYS A 249 19.68 15.27 -6.99
CA LYS A 249 18.95 14.27 -7.80
C LYS A 249 18.03 13.40 -6.93
N ALA A 250 18.50 13.00 -5.75
CA ALA A 250 17.70 12.24 -4.79
C ALA A 250 16.52 13.07 -4.27
N PHE A 251 16.71 14.38 -4.06
CA PHE A 251 15.64 15.29 -3.66
C PHE A 251 14.59 15.48 -4.76
N VAL A 252 15.01 15.69 -6.01
CA VAL A 252 14.08 15.71 -7.16
C VAL A 252 13.25 14.42 -7.23
N ASP A 253 13.87 13.27 -6.97
CA ASP A 253 13.21 11.97 -6.98
C ASP A 253 12.15 11.83 -5.88
N VAL A 254 12.22 12.58 -4.77
CA VAL A 254 11.16 12.60 -3.74
C VAL A 254 9.82 13.06 -4.31
N TYR A 255 9.85 13.90 -5.34
CA TYR A 255 8.67 14.54 -5.90
C TYR A 255 8.29 14.04 -7.30
N LEU A 256 9.24 13.47 -8.06
CA LEU A 256 9.01 13.10 -9.46
C LEU A 256 9.14 11.60 -9.76
N ASP A 257 9.48 10.76 -8.77
CA ASP A 257 9.53 9.30 -8.98
C ASP A 257 8.16 8.60 -8.82
N ASN A 258 8.13 7.29 -9.05
CA ASN A 258 6.90 6.50 -8.94
C ASN A 258 6.34 6.42 -7.51
N ASN A 259 7.12 6.81 -6.51
CA ASN A 259 6.75 6.85 -5.10
C ASN A 259 6.74 8.31 -4.60
N ALA A 260 6.44 9.26 -5.49
CA ALA A 260 6.43 10.69 -5.20
C ALA A 260 5.52 11.02 -4.01
N VAL A 261 5.99 11.91 -3.14
CA VAL A 261 5.21 12.34 -1.97
C VAL A 261 4.04 13.27 -2.32
N SER A 262 3.99 13.75 -3.56
CA SER A 262 2.91 14.59 -4.10
C SER A 262 2.64 14.23 -5.57
N PRO A 263 1.88 13.15 -5.85
CA PRO A 263 1.58 12.75 -7.23
C PRO A 263 0.89 13.85 -8.04
N SER A 264 0.05 14.68 -7.39
CA SER A 264 -0.64 15.79 -8.06
C SER A 264 0.31 16.85 -8.61
N LEU A 265 1.53 16.97 -8.06
CA LEU A 265 2.55 17.86 -8.61
C LEU A 265 3.00 17.40 -10.00
N ILE A 266 3.18 16.09 -10.19
CA ILE A 266 3.58 15.50 -11.47
C ILE A 266 2.51 15.77 -12.52
N ASP A 267 1.24 15.51 -12.18
CA ASP A 267 0.11 15.75 -13.07
C ASP A 267 0.06 17.22 -13.51
N SER A 268 0.17 18.15 -12.56
CA SER A 268 0.21 19.60 -12.85
C SER A 268 1.38 20.01 -13.74
N CYS A 269 2.57 19.43 -13.54
CA CYS A 269 3.73 19.75 -14.39
C CYS A 269 3.52 19.30 -15.84
N ILE A 270 2.93 18.12 -16.05
CA ILE A 270 2.67 17.59 -17.40
C ILE A 270 1.54 18.36 -18.08
N GLU A 271 0.46 18.69 -17.36
CA GLU A 271 -0.62 19.52 -17.89
C GLU A 271 -0.10 20.90 -18.33
N ASN A 272 0.70 21.58 -17.51
CA ASN A 272 1.27 22.88 -17.86
C ASN A 272 2.25 22.80 -19.04
N SER A 273 3.03 21.72 -19.14
CA SER A 273 3.93 21.44 -20.26
C SER A 273 3.15 21.30 -21.57
N SER A 274 1.99 20.64 -21.54
CA SER A 274 1.11 20.49 -22.71
C SER A 274 0.48 21.81 -23.15
N ILE A 275 0.08 22.66 -22.20
CA ILE A 275 -0.47 24.00 -22.49
C ILE A 275 0.60 24.89 -23.13
N ALA A 276 1.82 24.87 -22.60
CA ALA A 276 2.93 25.62 -23.19
C ALA A 276 3.21 25.19 -24.63
N THR A 277 3.18 23.88 -24.90
CA THR A 277 3.37 23.33 -26.26
C THR A 277 2.24 23.76 -27.19
N ASN A 278 0.99 23.72 -26.72
CA ASN A 278 -0.17 24.13 -27.51
C ASN A 278 -0.22 25.64 -27.76
N ALA A 279 0.17 26.48 -26.79
CA ALA A 279 0.25 27.94 -26.98
C ALA A 279 1.32 28.35 -28.02
N VAL A 280 2.38 27.53 -28.19
CA VAL A 280 3.35 27.71 -29.28
C VAL A 280 2.75 27.33 -30.64
N ILE A 281 1.85 26.34 -30.68
CA ILE A 281 1.17 25.86 -31.89
C ILE A 281 -0.05 26.75 -32.26
N GLU A 282 -0.75 27.34 -31.28
CA GLU A 282 -1.97 28.16 -31.43
C GLU A 282 -1.72 29.60 -31.90
N ASN A 283 -0.46 30.00 -32.12
CA ASN A 283 -0.19 31.12 -33.03
C ASN A 283 -0.52 30.77 -34.51
N ALA A 284 -1.02 29.56 -34.76
CA ALA A 284 -1.74 29.17 -35.96
C ALA A 284 -3.11 28.56 -35.58
N THR A 285 -4.18 29.34 -35.80
CA THR A 285 -5.62 28.97 -35.85
C THR A 285 -6.35 28.61 -34.55
N GLU A 286 -7.36 29.44 -34.20
CA GLU A 286 -8.29 29.35 -33.06
C GLU A 286 -9.35 28.24 -33.21
N SER A 287 -9.57 27.46 -32.13
CA SER A 287 -10.87 27.23 -31.43
C SER A 287 -11.01 25.84 -30.77
N ASP A 288 -11.69 25.84 -29.61
CA ASP A 288 -12.39 24.73 -28.92
C ASP A 288 -11.63 23.78 -27.97
N VAL A 289 -11.47 24.15 -26.68
CA VAL A 289 -11.58 23.19 -25.54
C VAL A 289 -12.00 23.88 -24.21
N GLU A 290 -13.30 24.00 -23.91
CA GLU A 290 -13.80 24.48 -22.58
C GLU A 290 -15.00 23.66 -22.03
N GLY A 291 -15.06 22.36 -22.26
CA GLY A 291 -16.27 21.54 -22.00
C GLY A 291 -16.40 20.89 -20.61
N SER A 292 -15.31 20.50 -19.93
CA SER A 292 -15.41 19.56 -18.80
C SER A 292 -15.63 20.22 -17.43
N ALA A 293 -15.07 21.41 -17.20
CA ALA A 293 -15.21 22.11 -15.92
C ALA A 293 -16.62 22.70 -15.73
N SER A 294 -17.18 23.31 -16.78
CA SER A 294 -18.54 23.88 -16.78
C SER A 294 -19.62 22.83 -16.49
N ARG A 295 -19.44 21.59 -16.94
CA ARG A 295 -20.42 20.52 -16.75
C ARG A 295 -20.50 20.02 -15.29
N ARG A 296 -19.37 19.92 -14.58
CA ARG A 296 -19.32 19.54 -13.15
C ARG A 296 -19.97 20.59 -12.25
N THR A 297 -19.73 21.86 -12.55
CA THR A 297 -20.30 22.99 -11.82
C THR A 297 -21.81 23.06 -12.02
N MET A 298 -22.29 22.83 -13.24
CA MET A 298 -23.73 22.81 -13.55
C MET A 298 -24.48 21.65 -12.88
N LEU A 299 -23.91 20.44 -12.81
CA LEU A 299 -24.52 19.31 -12.11
C LEU A 299 -24.59 19.54 -10.59
N SER A 300 -23.53 20.09 -10.00
CA SER A 300 -23.49 20.41 -8.56
C SER A 300 -24.57 21.43 -8.19
N LEU A 301 -24.79 22.43 -9.04
CA LEU A 301 -25.81 23.46 -8.86
C LEU A 301 -27.23 22.89 -9.02
N ARG A 302 -27.45 21.99 -9.99
CA ARG A 302 -28.75 21.35 -10.24
C ARG A 302 -29.23 20.50 -9.06
N ILE A 303 -28.33 19.72 -8.45
CA ILE A 303 -28.61 18.92 -7.25
C ILE A 303 -29.00 19.83 -6.09
N TRP A 304 -28.26 20.91 -5.89
CA TRP A 304 -28.52 21.88 -4.83
C TRP A 304 -29.90 22.54 -4.96
N LEU A 305 -30.28 22.99 -6.15
CA LEU A 305 -31.58 23.62 -6.42
C LEU A 305 -32.76 22.65 -6.23
N LYS A 306 -32.62 21.38 -6.65
CA LYS A 306 -33.68 20.37 -6.45
C LYS A 306 -33.86 20.01 -4.96
N ARG A 307 -32.79 20.04 -4.15
CA ARG A 307 -32.86 19.84 -2.70
C ARG A 307 -33.57 21.02 -2.00
N LEU A 308 -33.37 22.25 -2.48
CA LEU A 308 -34.10 23.43 -1.98
C LEU A 308 -35.60 23.37 -2.28
N LYS A 309 -36.01 22.85 -3.44
CA LYS A 309 -37.43 22.70 -3.82
C LYS A 309 -38.20 21.71 -2.92
N LYS A 310 -37.52 20.78 -2.24
CA LYS A 310 -38.11 19.83 -1.28
C LYS A 310 -38.14 20.34 0.16
N TRP A 311 -37.71 21.58 0.42
CA TRP A 311 -37.66 22.14 1.77
C TRP A 311 -39.05 22.63 2.20
N THR A 312 -39.73 21.87 3.06
CA THR A 312 -40.94 22.32 3.77
C THR A 312 -40.57 22.86 5.16
N LYS A 313 -41.11 24.04 5.48
CA LYS A 313 -40.92 24.72 6.76
C LYS A 313 -41.43 23.85 7.93
N PRO A 314 -40.76 23.81 9.10
CA PRO A 314 -41.32 23.13 10.28
C PRO A 314 -42.58 23.86 10.77
N GLU A 315 -43.65 23.12 11.07
CA GLU A 315 -44.87 23.65 11.67
C GLU A 315 -44.61 24.16 13.10
N GLU A 316 -45.02 25.41 13.35
CA GLU A 316 -44.89 26.09 14.65
C GLU A 316 -46.00 25.62 15.60
N ALA A 317 -45.61 25.24 16.83
CA ALA A 317 -46.51 24.89 17.92
C ALA A 317 -47.39 26.10 18.30
N SER A 318 -48.70 25.88 18.30
CA SER A 318 -49.72 26.89 18.63
C SER A 318 -49.75 27.20 20.13
N VAL A 319 -49.47 28.46 20.48
CA VAL A 319 -49.77 29.05 21.78
C VAL A 319 -51.22 29.55 21.76
N VAL A 320 -52.08 28.96 22.59
CA VAL A 320 -53.44 29.45 22.84
C VAL A 320 -53.43 30.31 24.11
N ALA A 321 -53.79 31.59 23.95
CA ALA A 321 -54.12 32.48 25.05
C ALA A 321 -55.63 32.47 25.29
N VAL A 322 -56.06 32.30 26.54
CA VAL A 322 -57.40 32.66 27.03
C VAL A 322 -57.27 33.30 28.41
N SER A 323 -58.13 34.28 28.61
CA SER A 323 -58.22 35.38 29.59
C SER A 323 -58.73 35.03 31.00
N ASP A 324 -58.48 35.99 31.90
CA ASP A 324 -59.08 36.30 33.22
C ASP A 324 -60.44 35.67 33.58
N GLU A 325 -60.56 35.12 34.80
CA GLU A 325 -61.28 35.73 35.94
C GLU A 325 -61.20 34.78 37.17
N GLY A 326 -61.16 35.36 38.38
CA GLY A 326 -60.84 34.66 39.63
C GLY A 326 -61.98 33.89 40.29
N THR A 327 -61.65 33.07 41.30
CA THR A 327 -62.43 32.89 42.55
C THR A 327 -61.70 31.98 43.56
N VAL A 328 -62.10 32.19 44.82
CA VAL A 328 -61.58 31.76 46.13
C VAL A 328 -61.81 30.27 46.47
N SER A 329 -60.89 29.69 47.27
CA SER A 329 -61.07 28.81 48.48
C SER A 329 -59.95 27.74 48.58
N VAL A 330 -59.02 27.79 49.55
CA VAL A 330 -59.03 27.29 50.96
C VAL A 330 -58.99 25.75 51.08
N GLU A 331 -57.84 25.22 51.56
CA GLU A 331 -57.60 24.17 52.61
C GLU A 331 -56.10 23.75 52.57
N VAL A 332 -55.23 24.10 53.54
CA VAL A 332 -54.91 23.41 54.85
C VAL A 332 -54.12 22.10 54.62
N SER A 333 -52.92 21.80 55.16
CA SER A 333 -52.04 22.37 56.22
C SER A 333 -50.67 21.67 56.27
N ASP A 334 -49.68 22.38 56.86
CA ASP A 334 -48.59 21.98 57.78
C ASP A 334 -47.56 20.87 57.49
N GLU A 335 -46.26 21.23 57.50
CA GLU A 335 -45.38 20.98 58.67
C GLU A 335 -44.00 21.71 58.61
N ALA A 336 -43.79 22.55 59.63
CA ALA A 336 -42.59 22.79 60.48
C ALA A 336 -41.16 23.03 59.91
N LEU A 337 -40.70 24.28 60.11
CA LEU A 337 -39.32 24.75 60.44
C LEU A 337 -38.92 24.33 61.87
N PRO A 338 -37.63 24.37 62.35
CA PRO A 338 -36.80 25.59 62.58
C PRO A 338 -35.27 25.33 62.46
N SER A 339 -34.28 26.20 62.70
CA SER A 339 -34.06 27.63 62.95
C SER A 339 -32.53 27.86 62.86
N ALA A 340 -32.13 29.13 62.68
CA ALA A 340 -30.76 29.67 62.74
C ALA A 340 -30.01 29.41 64.06
N ASP A 341 -28.67 29.53 64.09
CA ASP A 341 -27.97 30.72 64.64
C ASP A 341 -26.42 30.62 64.69
N ASN A 342 -25.78 31.78 64.47
CA ASN A 342 -24.57 32.37 65.10
C ASN A 342 -23.08 32.01 64.77
N THR A 343 -22.43 33.04 64.19
CA THR A 343 -21.24 33.85 64.62
C THR A 343 -19.80 33.31 64.65
N ASP A 344 -18.94 34.08 63.96
CA ASP A 344 -17.63 34.68 64.34
C ASP A 344 -16.50 33.86 64.97
N LEU A 345 -15.30 33.90 64.37
CA LEU A 345 -14.13 34.65 64.89
C LEU A 345 -12.85 34.51 64.03
N ASP A 346 -12.09 35.60 64.09
CA ASP A 346 -10.81 36.01 63.48
C ASP A 346 -9.61 35.04 63.51
N ALA A 347 -8.64 35.27 62.59
CA ALA A 347 -7.29 35.80 62.89
C ALA A 347 -6.14 35.21 62.02
N ASP A 348 -5.63 36.05 61.12
CA ASP A 348 -4.27 36.64 61.15
C ASP A 348 -3.00 35.88 60.65
N THR A 349 -2.14 36.72 60.01
CA THR A 349 -0.67 36.68 59.79
C THR A 349 -0.02 35.68 58.82
N THR A 350 1.02 36.00 58.02
CA THR A 350 1.59 37.20 57.35
C THR A 350 2.79 36.73 56.51
N GLU A 351 3.19 37.60 55.58
CA GLU A 351 4.30 37.63 54.62
C GLU A 351 5.72 37.24 55.10
N GLU A 352 6.61 36.91 54.16
CA GLU A 352 7.87 37.67 54.00
C GLU A 352 8.49 37.52 52.59
N VAL A 353 8.87 38.67 52.03
CA VAL A 353 9.65 38.89 50.79
C VAL A 353 11.02 39.39 51.23
N VAL A 354 12.12 38.88 50.66
CA VAL A 354 13.40 39.61 50.64
C VAL A 354 14.09 39.45 49.29
N ASP A 355 14.44 40.60 48.74
CA ASP A 355 15.22 40.89 47.55
C ASP A 355 16.70 41.08 47.96
N GLU A 356 17.67 40.61 47.17
CA GLU A 356 19.05 41.10 47.27
C GLU A 356 19.85 40.91 45.98
N THR A 357 20.13 42.03 45.32
CA THR A 357 21.15 42.24 44.29
C THR A 357 22.55 42.38 44.90
N LEU A 358 23.59 41.82 44.28
CA LEU A 358 24.96 42.38 44.32
C LEU A 358 25.83 41.84 43.16
N ALA A 359 26.82 42.62 42.77
CA ALA A 359 27.50 42.61 41.48
C ALA A 359 29.00 42.25 41.54
N VAL A 360 29.58 42.04 40.35
CA VAL A 360 31.01 42.19 39.92
C VAL A 360 32.04 41.11 40.33
N ALA A 361 32.65 40.43 39.33
CA ALA A 361 34.11 40.38 39.11
C ALA A 361 34.50 39.57 37.86
N ASP A 362 35.33 40.20 37.02
CA ASP A 362 36.20 39.63 35.97
C ASP A 362 37.05 38.45 36.47
N VAL A 363 37.24 37.42 35.63
CA VAL A 363 38.55 36.76 35.43
C VAL A 363 38.64 36.22 34.00
N SER A 364 39.61 36.77 33.28
CA SER A 364 40.17 36.31 32.00
C SER A 364 41.05 35.07 32.21
N THR A 365 41.03 34.11 31.27
CA THR A 365 42.23 33.30 30.94
C THR A 365 42.18 32.85 29.48
N ASP A 366 42.99 33.53 28.67
CA ASP A 366 43.64 32.99 27.47
C ASP A 366 44.55 31.82 27.85
N VAL A 367 44.49 30.71 27.10
CA VAL A 367 45.67 29.90 26.78
C VAL A 367 45.56 29.43 25.32
N SER A 368 46.46 29.98 24.53
CA SER A 368 46.89 29.58 23.20
C SER A 368 47.61 28.24 23.18
N THR A 369 47.47 27.48 22.09
CA THR A 369 48.59 26.75 21.47
C THR A 369 48.34 26.60 19.97
N ASP A 370 49.23 27.25 19.22
CA ASP A 370 49.47 27.14 17.79
C ASP A 370 50.38 25.93 17.45
N GLU A 371 50.39 25.59 16.15
CA GLU A 371 51.38 24.78 15.40
C GLU A 371 51.41 23.25 15.67
N VAL A 372 51.41 22.36 14.68
CA VAL A 372 52.37 22.25 13.56
C VAL A 372 51.73 21.70 12.28
N ALA A 373 52.28 22.18 11.17
CA ALA A 373 51.91 22.00 9.79
C ALA A 373 52.40 20.66 9.15
N ASN A 374 51.63 20.19 8.16
CA ASN A 374 52.02 19.94 6.77
C ASN A 374 52.85 18.70 6.33
N GLU A 375 52.48 18.26 5.11
CA GLU A 375 53.21 17.46 4.10
C GLU A 375 53.42 15.95 4.27
N SER A 376 52.74 15.15 3.43
CA SER A 376 53.43 14.33 2.41
C SER A 376 52.46 13.75 1.38
N THR A 377 52.81 14.02 0.12
CA THR A 377 52.28 13.50 -1.15
C THR A 377 53.00 12.20 -1.56
N SER A 378 52.45 11.60 -2.62
CA SER A 378 53.01 10.64 -3.59
C SER A 378 52.75 9.13 -3.38
N ASP A 379 51.96 8.60 -4.32
CA ASP A 379 52.28 7.52 -5.28
C ASP A 379 52.90 6.23 -4.72
N ASP A 380 52.27 5.07 -4.97
CA ASP A 380 52.66 4.18 -6.07
C ASP A 380 51.84 2.88 -6.11
N GLU A 381 51.92 2.24 -7.27
CA GLU A 381 51.20 1.11 -7.83
C GLU A 381 51.12 -0.20 -7.01
N SER A 382 50.06 -0.99 -7.24
CA SER A 382 50.24 -2.41 -7.65
C SER A 382 48.91 -3.05 -8.07
N SER A 383 48.98 -3.63 -9.25
CA SER A 383 48.06 -4.57 -9.88
C SER A 383 48.14 -5.97 -9.24
N ASP A 384 47.35 -6.88 -9.82
CA ASP A 384 47.37 -8.35 -9.70
C ASP A 384 46.35 -8.88 -8.67
N ASP A 385 45.59 -9.95 -8.91
CA ASP A 385 45.65 -10.94 -9.96
C ASP A 385 44.29 -11.63 -10.12
N VAL A 386 44.07 -12.14 -11.34
CA VAL A 386 42.93 -12.93 -11.76
C VAL A 386 43.21 -14.39 -11.42
N THR A 387 42.32 -15.06 -10.68
CA THR A 387 42.28 -16.53 -10.68
C THR A 387 40.88 -17.03 -11.02
N VAL A 388 40.77 -17.42 -12.29
CA VAL A 388 39.76 -18.32 -12.85
C VAL A 388 39.97 -19.71 -12.23
N VAL A 389 38.90 -20.31 -11.69
CA VAL A 389 38.88 -21.75 -11.40
C VAL A 389 37.77 -22.39 -12.24
N GLU A 390 38.21 -23.00 -13.35
CA GLU A 390 37.50 -24.10 -14.02
C GLU A 390 37.53 -25.33 -13.11
N SER A 391 36.43 -26.07 -13.02
CA SER A 391 36.44 -27.51 -12.76
C SER A 391 35.13 -28.17 -13.22
N THR A 392 35.21 -28.67 -14.45
CA THR A 392 34.89 -30.05 -14.88
C THR A 392 33.50 -30.66 -14.68
N ALA A 393 32.98 -31.10 -15.82
CA ALA A 393 31.86 -31.99 -16.05
C ALA A 393 32.00 -33.37 -15.38
N ILE A 394 30.85 -34.00 -15.08
CA ILE A 394 30.72 -35.44 -14.88
C ILE A 394 29.56 -35.93 -15.75
N GLU A 395 29.90 -36.77 -16.73
CA GLU A 395 29.02 -37.63 -17.54
C GLU A 395 28.32 -38.67 -16.65
N SER A 396 27.00 -38.80 -16.76
CA SER A 396 26.29 -39.87 -17.48
C SER A 396 26.59 -41.31 -17.03
N THR A 397 25.64 -41.94 -16.33
CA THR A 397 25.29 -43.36 -16.61
C THR A 397 23.82 -43.64 -16.32
N VAL A 398 23.16 -44.06 -17.39
CA VAL A 398 21.87 -44.75 -17.48
C VAL A 398 21.98 -46.13 -16.83
N LEU A 399 20.96 -46.58 -16.09
CA LEU A 399 20.58 -47.99 -16.05
C LEU A 399 19.07 -48.12 -15.81
N GLU A 400 18.52 -49.04 -16.60
CA GLU A 400 17.14 -49.29 -16.91
C GLU A 400 16.59 -50.48 -16.08
N SER A 401 15.27 -50.61 -16.07
CA SER A 401 14.45 -51.83 -15.87
C SER A 401 14.04 -52.31 -14.46
N THR A 402 12.71 -52.41 -14.33
CA THR A 402 11.88 -53.10 -13.34
C THR A 402 11.92 -54.65 -13.57
N PRO A 403 11.38 -55.52 -12.67
CA PRO A 403 9.93 -55.75 -12.58
C PRO A 403 9.39 -56.11 -11.17
N ALA A 404 8.06 -56.19 -11.12
CA ALA A 404 7.19 -56.52 -10.00
C ALA A 404 7.49 -57.85 -9.29
N VAL A 405 7.24 -57.87 -7.98
CA VAL A 405 6.94 -59.09 -7.20
C VAL A 405 5.77 -58.81 -6.26
N GLU A 406 4.74 -59.62 -6.42
CA GLU A 406 3.54 -59.79 -5.61
C GLU A 406 3.84 -60.48 -4.26
N GLU A 407 2.96 -60.26 -3.28
CA GLU A 407 2.65 -61.17 -2.16
C GLU A 407 3.64 -61.31 -0.99
N LEU A 408 3.26 -60.81 0.21
CA LEU A 408 2.78 -61.64 1.33
C LEU A 408 2.68 -60.80 2.62
N ILE A 409 1.51 -60.91 3.25
CA ILE A 409 1.18 -60.37 4.56
C ILE A 409 1.70 -61.37 5.60
N GLU A 410 2.64 -60.96 6.44
CA GLU A 410 2.92 -61.63 7.72
C GLU A 410 2.90 -60.59 8.86
N GLU A 411 2.09 -60.88 9.87
CA GLU A 411 2.01 -60.15 11.13
C GLU A 411 3.29 -60.37 11.94
N GLU A 412 4.01 -59.29 12.28
CA GLU A 412 5.08 -59.33 13.29
C GLU A 412 4.62 -58.79 14.66
N PRO A 413 5.11 -59.38 15.76
CA PRO A 413 4.64 -59.11 17.12
C PRO A 413 5.23 -57.82 17.73
N ALA A 414 4.48 -57.24 18.67
CA ALA A 414 4.78 -56.02 19.39
C ALA A 414 6.22 -55.95 19.94
N VAL A 415 7.01 -55.03 19.38
CA VAL A 415 8.32 -54.62 19.89
C VAL A 415 8.10 -53.71 21.11
N VAL A 416 8.53 -54.17 22.28
CA VAL A 416 8.65 -53.35 23.49
C VAL A 416 9.74 -52.31 23.26
N VAL A 417 9.32 -51.08 22.97
CA VAL A 417 10.20 -49.91 22.85
C VAL A 417 10.76 -49.57 24.23
N LYS A 418 12.07 -49.71 24.41
CA LYS A 418 12.79 -49.18 25.57
C LYS A 418 12.68 -47.64 25.57
N PRO A 419 12.46 -46.99 26.72
CA PRO A 419 12.46 -45.53 26.81
C PRO A 419 13.82 -44.99 26.34
N GLY A 420 13.79 -44.07 25.37
CA GLY A 420 14.98 -43.36 24.87
C GLY A 420 15.59 -42.45 25.94
N PRO A 421 16.86 -42.04 25.78
CA PRO A 421 17.56 -41.23 26.78
C PRO A 421 16.82 -39.91 27.00
N GLU A 422 16.56 -39.58 28.27
CA GLU A 422 16.01 -38.29 28.70
C GLU A 422 16.87 -37.16 28.12
N ILE A 423 16.22 -36.20 27.46
CA ILE A 423 16.89 -35.02 26.90
C ILE A 423 17.31 -34.13 28.08
N GLU A 424 18.61 -34.08 28.38
CA GLU A 424 19.17 -33.15 29.37
C GLU A 424 18.84 -31.70 28.98
N THR A 425 18.02 -31.04 29.78
CA THR A 425 17.72 -29.61 29.66
C THR A 425 18.99 -28.81 29.93
N VAL A 426 19.49 -28.08 28.93
CA VAL A 426 20.64 -27.18 29.10
C VAL A 426 20.26 -26.07 30.08
N ALA A 427 20.77 -26.15 31.31
CA ALA A 427 20.52 -25.16 32.34
C ALA A 427 21.14 -23.81 31.96
N VAL A 428 20.32 -22.76 31.85
CA VAL A 428 20.79 -21.38 31.67
C VAL A 428 21.43 -20.92 33.00
N SER A 429 22.62 -20.32 32.93
CA SER A 429 23.32 -19.90 34.14
C SER A 429 22.54 -18.80 34.88
N PRO A 430 22.49 -18.81 36.24
CA PRO A 430 21.82 -17.75 37.01
C PRO A 430 22.35 -16.34 36.72
N LYS A 431 23.61 -16.23 36.29
CA LYS A 431 24.22 -14.96 35.89
C LYS A 431 23.54 -14.34 34.68
N ILE A 432 23.25 -15.13 33.64
CA ILE A 432 22.55 -14.63 32.43
C ILE A 432 21.15 -14.14 32.80
N ILE A 433 20.46 -14.87 33.68
CA ILE A 433 19.14 -14.47 34.16
C ILE A 433 19.22 -13.13 34.91
N ALA A 434 20.19 -12.99 35.82
CA ALA A 434 20.39 -11.73 36.56
C ALA A 434 20.74 -10.56 35.63
N ASP A 435 21.55 -10.78 34.60
CA ASP A 435 21.92 -9.77 33.60
C ASP A 435 20.70 -9.34 32.76
N ILE A 436 19.85 -10.29 32.35
CA ILE A 436 18.58 -10.01 31.65
C ILE A 436 17.62 -9.21 32.55
N GLU A 437 17.41 -9.65 33.78
CA GLU A 437 16.49 -9.02 34.73
C GLU A 437 16.97 -7.61 35.12
N SER A 438 18.27 -7.44 35.35
CA SER A 438 18.88 -6.13 35.60
C SER A 438 18.72 -5.18 34.42
N LYS A 439 18.80 -5.69 33.19
CA LYS A 439 18.69 -4.86 31.98
C LYS A 439 17.25 -4.43 31.70
N LEU A 440 16.28 -5.32 31.93
CA LEU A 440 14.86 -5.03 31.67
C LEU A 440 14.23 -4.14 32.75
N GLY A 441 14.74 -4.18 33.99
CA GLY A 441 14.24 -3.33 35.07
C GLY A 441 12.73 -3.50 35.27
N SER A 442 11.96 -2.42 35.07
CA SER A 442 10.50 -2.40 35.22
C SER A 442 9.73 -2.86 33.96
N GLY A 443 10.41 -3.33 32.91
CA GLY A 443 9.80 -3.67 31.62
C GLY A 443 9.97 -2.57 30.57
N LEU A 444 9.25 -2.68 29.46
CA LEU A 444 9.33 -1.73 28.35
C LEU A 444 7.94 -1.13 28.04
N THR A 445 7.93 0.15 27.69
CA THR A 445 6.73 0.88 27.28
C THR A 445 6.80 1.19 25.78
N ASP A 446 5.78 0.81 25.02
CA ASP A 446 5.65 1.25 23.64
C ASP A 446 5.32 2.75 23.61
N LYS A 447 6.21 3.55 23.01
CA LYS A 447 6.10 5.01 22.98
C LYS A 447 4.87 5.50 22.22
N ALA A 448 4.37 4.74 21.24
CA ALA A 448 3.27 5.19 20.39
C ALA A 448 1.90 5.03 21.05
N THR A 449 1.76 4.08 21.99
CA THR A 449 0.50 3.70 22.63
C THR A 449 0.50 3.94 24.14
N SER A 450 1.68 4.16 24.73
CA SER A 450 1.92 4.23 26.18
C SER A 450 1.60 2.93 26.94
N VAL A 451 1.40 1.82 26.23
CA VAL A 451 1.19 0.50 26.84
C VAL A 451 2.53 -0.02 27.37
N SER A 452 2.52 -0.47 28.63
CA SER A 452 3.72 -1.00 29.31
C SER A 452 3.60 -2.50 29.49
N PHE A 453 4.66 -3.22 29.14
CA PHE A 453 4.73 -4.67 29.19
C PHE A 453 5.70 -5.10 30.29
N GLN A 454 5.29 -6.11 31.07
CA GLN A 454 6.10 -6.66 32.15
C GLN A 454 7.40 -7.26 31.62
N PRO A 455 8.52 -7.18 32.36
CA PRO A 455 9.82 -7.66 31.90
C PRO A 455 9.86 -9.19 31.72
N LYS A 456 8.96 -9.94 32.37
CA LYS A 456 8.94 -11.40 32.40
C LYS A 456 7.52 -11.93 32.50
N LEU A 457 7.26 -13.09 31.88
CA LEU A 457 6.03 -13.87 32.03
C LEU A 457 6.23 -15.03 33.04
N ASP A 458 5.12 -15.54 33.59
CA ASP A 458 5.14 -16.59 34.63
C ASP A 458 5.76 -17.92 34.18
N ASP A 459 5.87 -18.14 32.87
CA ASP A 459 6.48 -19.31 32.23
C ASP A 459 8.00 -19.19 32.02
N GLY A 460 8.62 -18.12 32.53
CA GLY A 460 10.06 -17.89 32.42
C GLY A 460 10.52 -17.28 31.10
N LEU A 461 9.59 -16.78 30.26
CA LEU A 461 9.93 -16.01 29.07
C LEU A 461 10.22 -14.54 29.44
N TYR A 462 11.20 -13.95 28.77
CA TYR A 462 11.67 -12.59 29.01
C TYR A 462 11.31 -11.67 27.85
N LEU A 463 11.02 -10.40 28.17
CA LEU A 463 10.62 -9.39 27.20
C LEU A 463 11.76 -9.10 26.23
N ALA A 464 11.59 -9.47 24.96
CA ALA A 464 12.55 -9.23 23.91
C ALA A 464 12.47 -7.78 23.40
N GLY A 465 11.25 -7.28 23.17
CA GLY A 465 11.01 -5.93 22.67
C GLY A 465 9.52 -5.63 22.57
N VAL A 466 9.22 -4.36 22.31
CA VAL A 466 7.86 -3.83 22.19
C VAL A 466 7.68 -3.02 20.91
N GLY A 467 6.48 -2.99 20.38
CA GLY A 467 6.14 -2.17 19.22
C GLY A 467 4.64 -1.94 19.10
N VAL A 468 4.24 -1.36 17.99
CA VAL A 468 2.84 -1.12 17.65
C VAL A 468 2.58 -1.61 16.23
N ARG A 469 1.43 -2.26 16.02
CA ARG A 469 0.91 -2.47 14.66
C ARG A 469 0.04 -1.28 14.29
N LYS A 470 0.39 -0.65 13.16
CA LYS A 470 -0.40 0.43 12.56
C LYS A 470 -1.13 -0.09 11.33
N LYS A 471 -2.38 0.32 11.16
CA LYS A 471 -3.11 0.20 9.89
C LYS A 471 -3.47 1.62 9.46
N ALA A 472 -2.79 2.12 8.43
CA ALA A 472 -2.75 3.55 8.11
C ALA A 472 -2.28 4.39 9.32
N ILE A 473 -3.08 5.34 9.81
CA ILE A 473 -2.77 6.15 11.01
C ILE A 473 -3.15 5.51 12.33
N ILE A 474 -3.93 4.44 12.29
CA ILE A 474 -4.55 3.91 13.50
C ILE A 474 -3.58 2.93 14.14
N ASN A 475 -3.19 3.21 15.38
CA ASN A 475 -2.54 2.24 16.25
C ASN A 475 -3.59 1.17 16.60
N VAL A 476 -3.46 -0.02 16.00
CA VAL A 476 -4.45 -1.09 16.18
C VAL A 476 -4.25 -1.78 17.52
N TYR A 477 -3.01 -2.18 17.79
CA TYR A 477 -2.59 -2.78 19.06
C TYR A 477 -1.11 -2.49 19.33
N ALA A 478 -0.76 -2.41 20.61
CA ALA A 478 0.61 -2.57 21.07
C ALA A 478 0.96 -4.07 21.08
N VAL A 479 2.21 -4.42 20.81
CA VAL A 479 2.68 -5.80 20.80
C VAL A 479 4.00 -5.93 21.54
N ALA A 480 4.13 -6.98 22.34
CA ALA A 480 5.37 -7.40 22.97
C ALA A 480 5.73 -8.81 22.52
N MET A 481 7.02 -9.04 22.30
CA MET A 481 7.59 -10.35 22.04
C MET A 481 8.30 -10.83 23.31
N TYR A 482 8.00 -12.05 23.74
CA TYR A 482 8.64 -12.73 24.85
C TYR A 482 9.33 -14.00 24.37
N THR A 483 10.55 -14.26 24.82
CA THR A 483 11.33 -15.42 24.37
C THR A 483 12.28 -15.92 25.46
N SER A 484 12.90 -17.06 25.21
CA SER A 484 13.88 -17.67 26.12
C SER A 484 15.18 -16.84 26.22
N PRO A 485 15.93 -16.94 27.34
CA PRO A 485 17.27 -16.36 27.47
C PRO A 485 18.21 -16.75 26.33
N SER A 486 18.10 -17.98 25.82
CA SER A 486 18.95 -18.47 24.73
C SER A 486 18.72 -17.72 23.42
N THR A 487 17.46 -17.37 23.11
CA THR A 487 17.15 -16.53 21.95
C THR A 487 17.73 -15.13 22.10
N LEU A 488 17.66 -14.53 23.30
CA LEU A 488 18.21 -13.18 23.54
C LEU A 488 19.73 -13.14 23.39
N ALA A 489 20.42 -14.18 23.87
CA ALA A 489 21.86 -14.28 23.73
C ALA A 489 22.31 -14.49 22.26
N SER A 490 21.47 -15.09 21.41
CA SER A 490 21.79 -15.32 19.99
C SER A 490 22.00 -14.01 19.19
N VAL A 491 21.40 -12.91 19.63
CA VAL A 491 21.56 -11.58 19.02
C VAL A 491 22.49 -10.66 19.78
N ALA A 492 22.90 -11.05 21.00
CA ALA A 492 23.59 -10.16 21.93
C ALA A 492 25.01 -9.77 21.49
N THR A 493 25.65 -10.61 20.67
CA THR A 493 27.00 -10.39 20.13
C THR A 493 26.99 -9.74 18.74
N LEU A 494 25.80 -9.54 18.16
CA LEU A 494 25.64 -9.00 16.81
C LEU A 494 25.42 -7.48 16.85
N ASN A 495 25.84 -6.82 15.77
CA ASN A 495 25.50 -5.44 15.50
C ASN A 495 24.07 -5.34 14.97
N LYS A 496 23.37 -4.24 15.28
CA LYS A 496 22.03 -3.99 14.75
C LYS A 496 22.06 -3.99 13.23
N GLY A 497 21.19 -4.78 12.61
CA GLY A 497 21.11 -4.92 11.16
C GLY A 497 20.38 -6.19 10.73
N LYS A 498 20.44 -6.48 9.42
CA LYS A 498 19.74 -7.63 8.82
C LYS A 498 20.20 -8.98 9.38
N ASP A 499 21.48 -9.10 9.72
CA ASP A 499 22.03 -10.35 10.27
C ASP A 499 21.50 -10.60 11.69
N ALA A 500 21.40 -9.56 12.52
CA ALA A 500 20.81 -9.67 13.85
C ALA A 500 19.31 -9.94 13.78
N GLN A 501 18.59 -9.36 12.82
CA GLN A 501 17.18 -9.67 12.57
C GLN A 501 16.99 -11.14 12.14
N ALA A 502 17.83 -11.63 11.24
CA ALA A 502 17.79 -13.02 10.80
C ALA A 502 18.09 -13.96 11.98
N ALA A 503 19.10 -13.67 12.79
CA ALA A 503 19.43 -14.44 13.99
C ALA A 503 18.27 -14.46 15.01
N LEU A 504 17.64 -13.31 15.27
CA LEU A 504 16.46 -13.21 16.14
C LEU A 504 15.33 -14.11 15.65
N ARG A 505 14.96 -13.95 14.37
CA ARG A 505 13.87 -14.71 13.73
C ARG A 505 14.17 -16.20 13.77
N ASP A 506 15.35 -16.60 13.31
CA ASP A 506 15.73 -18.01 13.15
C ASP A 506 15.81 -18.71 14.51
N SER A 507 16.31 -18.03 15.56
CA SER A 507 16.32 -18.58 16.93
C SER A 507 14.91 -18.66 17.53
N ALA A 508 14.09 -17.61 17.35
CA ALA A 508 12.75 -17.53 17.92
C ALA A 508 11.76 -18.56 17.33
N ARG A 509 11.97 -18.96 16.06
CA ARG A 509 11.09 -19.92 15.36
C ARG A 509 11.54 -21.38 15.40
N ARG A 510 12.71 -21.67 16.00
CA ARG A 510 13.33 -23.01 15.96
C ARG A 510 12.68 -24.03 16.89
N PHE A 511 12.10 -23.56 18.01
CA PHE A 511 11.42 -24.39 19.00
C PHE A 511 12.22 -25.61 19.47
N GLY A 512 13.51 -25.39 19.79
CA GLY A 512 14.41 -26.43 20.30
C GLY A 512 14.35 -26.56 21.83
N PRO A 513 15.12 -27.50 22.43
CA PRO A 513 15.16 -27.68 23.88
C PRO A 513 15.54 -26.41 24.66
N THR A 514 16.35 -25.53 24.06
CA THR A 514 16.78 -24.26 24.65
C THR A 514 15.88 -23.09 24.29
N THR A 515 15.01 -23.24 23.28
CA THR A 515 14.12 -22.19 22.79
C THR A 515 12.69 -22.72 22.61
N PRO A 516 12.09 -23.36 23.63
CA PRO A 516 10.90 -24.19 23.44
C PRO A 516 9.66 -23.39 23.00
N MET A 517 9.62 -22.10 23.33
CA MET A 517 8.46 -21.23 23.11
C MET A 517 8.89 -19.79 22.81
N THR A 518 8.10 -19.14 21.97
CA THR A 518 8.11 -17.68 21.78
C THR A 518 6.67 -17.19 21.88
N SER A 519 6.43 -16.16 22.69
CA SER A 519 5.08 -15.66 22.96
C SER A 519 4.90 -14.22 22.48
N PHE A 520 3.76 -13.94 21.88
CA PHE A 520 3.37 -12.57 21.51
C PHE A 520 2.17 -12.14 22.36
N VAL A 521 2.30 -11.01 23.04
CA VAL A 521 1.23 -10.39 23.81
C VAL A 521 0.81 -9.10 23.11
N LEU A 522 -0.44 -9.04 22.65
CA LEU A 522 -1.02 -7.91 21.95
C LEU A 522 -2.05 -7.25 22.85
N GLU A 523 -1.90 -5.96 23.12
CA GLU A 523 -2.91 -5.17 23.82
C GLU A 523 -3.61 -4.23 22.83
N MET A 524 -4.92 -4.41 22.68
CA MET A 524 -5.71 -3.63 21.74
C MET A 524 -5.73 -2.16 22.14
N THR A 525 -5.44 -1.28 21.18
CA THR A 525 -5.54 0.18 21.34
C THR A 525 -6.68 0.76 20.52
N PHE A 526 -7.20 -0.04 19.59
CA PHE A 526 -8.36 0.26 18.76
C PHE A 526 -9.39 -0.86 18.85
N LYS A 527 -10.67 -0.50 18.77
CA LYS A 527 -11.77 -1.45 18.85
C LYS A 527 -11.95 -2.21 17.53
N ALA A 528 -11.99 -3.53 17.56
CA ALA A 528 -12.22 -4.37 16.39
C ALA A 528 -13.05 -5.61 16.75
N ASP A 529 -13.83 -6.14 15.81
CA ASP A 529 -14.53 -7.40 15.99
C ASP A 529 -13.59 -8.60 15.82
N GLY A 530 -13.98 -9.76 16.38
CA GLY A 530 -13.16 -10.97 16.38
C GLY A 530 -12.84 -11.48 14.98
N LYS A 531 -13.77 -11.32 14.03
CA LYS A 531 -13.59 -11.73 12.64
C LYS A 531 -12.52 -10.90 11.96
N THR A 532 -12.58 -9.58 12.09
CA THR A 532 -11.56 -8.65 11.56
C THR A 532 -10.17 -8.96 12.11
N ILE A 533 -10.06 -9.29 13.40
CA ILE A 533 -8.77 -9.64 14.03
C ILE A 533 -8.28 -11.00 13.53
N GLY A 534 -9.15 -12.02 13.54
CA GLY A 534 -8.86 -13.36 13.06
C GLY A 534 -8.36 -13.34 11.62
N GLU A 535 -9.15 -12.79 10.70
CA GLU A 535 -8.81 -12.68 9.27
C GLU A 535 -7.48 -11.93 9.06
N ALA A 536 -7.25 -10.84 9.79
CA ALA A 536 -6.01 -10.07 9.65
C ALA A 536 -4.75 -10.83 10.12
N ILE A 537 -4.87 -11.67 11.16
CA ILE A 537 -3.78 -12.56 11.60
C ILE A 537 -3.63 -13.72 10.61
N GLY A 538 -4.74 -14.31 10.17
CA GLY A 538 -4.77 -15.38 9.16
C GLY A 538 -4.12 -14.97 7.84
N GLU A 539 -4.42 -13.78 7.34
CA GLU A 539 -3.77 -13.18 6.15
C GLU A 539 -2.26 -12.98 6.34
N GLY A 540 -1.82 -12.69 7.56
CA GLY A 540 -0.40 -12.61 7.90
C GLY A 540 0.29 -13.97 7.88
N VAL A 541 -0.37 -15.00 8.43
CA VAL A 541 0.18 -16.37 8.57
C VAL A 541 0.16 -17.12 7.22
N LYS A 542 -0.92 -16.98 6.44
CA LYS A 542 -1.14 -17.72 5.18
C LYS A 542 0.05 -17.71 4.20
N PRO A 543 0.72 -16.59 3.88
CA PRO A 543 1.87 -16.60 2.97
C PRO A 543 3.14 -17.20 3.57
N ARG A 544 3.18 -17.44 4.89
CA ARG A 544 4.35 -17.95 5.64
C ARG A 544 4.18 -19.42 6.06
N TYR A 545 2.95 -19.90 6.06
CA TYR A 545 2.60 -21.27 6.41
C TYR A 545 2.50 -22.16 5.17
N SER A 546 3.17 -23.31 5.20
CA SER A 546 3.19 -24.27 4.06
C SER A 546 2.19 -25.42 4.22
N GLY A 547 1.47 -25.49 5.34
CA GLY A 547 0.45 -26.51 5.57
C GLY A 547 -0.93 -26.14 4.99
N PRO A 548 -1.95 -26.97 5.25
CA PRO A 548 -3.33 -26.74 4.81
C PRO A 548 -3.92 -25.40 5.23
N GLU A 549 -4.75 -24.80 4.36
CA GLU A 549 -5.50 -23.58 4.70
C GLU A 549 -6.49 -23.79 5.86
N GLY A 550 -6.92 -25.04 6.10
CA GLY A 550 -7.77 -25.41 7.22
C GLY A 550 -7.19 -25.03 8.58
N ASP A 551 -5.88 -25.20 8.76
CA ASP A 551 -5.19 -24.93 10.03
C ASP A 551 -5.18 -23.42 10.35
N VAL A 552 -5.04 -22.58 9.32
CA VAL A 552 -5.16 -21.13 9.45
C VAL A 552 -6.60 -20.74 9.82
N LYS A 553 -7.61 -21.43 9.25
CA LYS A 553 -9.01 -21.21 9.61
C LYS A 553 -9.35 -21.65 11.03
N GLU A 554 -8.69 -22.69 11.52
CA GLU A 554 -8.79 -23.08 12.93
C GLU A 554 -8.24 -21.99 13.84
N LEU A 555 -7.06 -21.42 13.53
CA LEU A 555 -6.48 -20.30 14.26
C LEU A 555 -7.39 -19.07 14.26
N GLU A 556 -7.95 -18.71 13.10
CA GLU A 556 -8.94 -17.63 12.98
C GLU A 556 -10.16 -17.88 13.90
N SER A 557 -10.64 -19.13 13.95
CA SER A 557 -11.81 -19.52 14.74
C SER A 557 -11.57 -19.35 16.24
N LEU A 558 -10.39 -19.77 16.76
CA LEU A 558 -10.02 -19.57 18.17
C LEU A 558 -10.02 -18.09 18.57
N ILE A 559 -9.54 -17.22 17.68
CA ILE A 559 -9.54 -15.76 17.90
C ILE A 559 -10.97 -15.22 17.92
N ILE A 560 -11.79 -15.63 16.95
CA ILE A 560 -13.20 -15.22 16.83
C ILE A 560 -13.98 -15.63 18.09
N ASP A 561 -13.82 -16.88 18.53
CA ASP A 561 -14.52 -17.41 19.70
C ASP A 561 -14.06 -16.73 20.99
N GLY A 562 -12.76 -16.46 21.14
CA GLY A 562 -12.22 -15.68 22.25
C GLY A 562 -12.83 -14.29 22.33
N VAL A 563 -12.96 -13.58 21.21
CA VAL A 563 -13.59 -12.26 21.19
C VAL A 563 -15.10 -12.33 21.36
N LYS A 564 -15.75 -13.39 20.86
CA LYS A 564 -17.19 -13.63 21.06
C LYS A 564 -17.53 -13.79 22.55
N SER A 565 -16.66 -14.45 23.32
CA SER A 565 -16.79 -14.56 24.78
C SER A 565 -16.77 -13.19 25.50
N LYS A 566 -16.24 -12.15 24.86
CA LYS A 566 -16.16 -10.76 25.34
C LYS A 566 -17.26 -9.84 24.77
N GLY A 567 -18.31 -10.40 24.18
CA GLY A 567 -19.40 -9.63 23.56
C GLY A 567 -19.17 -9.33 22.08
N GLY A 568 -18.29 -10.07 21.40
CA GLY A 568 -18.11 -10.02 19.95
C GLY A 568 -17.16 -8.94 19.46
N GLN A 569 -16.61 -8.10 20.35
CA GLN A 569 -15.67 -7.04 19.99
C GLN A 569 -14.54 -6.96 21.04
N ALA A 570 -13.29 -6.88 20.56
CA ALA A 570 -12.14 -6.56 21.38
C ALA A 570 -12.06 -5.04 21.51
N THR A 571 -12.12 -4.53 22.74
CA THR A 571 -12.04 -3.10 23.02
C THR A 571 -10.62 -2.71 23.42
N LYS A 572 -10.37 -1.41 23.63
CA LYS A 572 -9.09 -0.96 24.15
C LYS A 572 -8.79 -1.66 25.49
N GLY A 573 -7.59 -2.20 25.63
CA GLY A 573 -7.15 -2.98 26.79
C GLY A 573 -7.44 -4.49 26.70
N THR A 574 -8.16 -4.98 25.69
CA THR A 574 -8.27 -6.43 25.45
C THR A 574 -6.89 -6.99 25.09
N ILE A 575 -6.48 -8.07 25.76
CA ILE A 575 -5.17 -8.69 25.58
C ILE A 575 -5.33 -10.02 24.84
N PHE A 576 -4.60 -10.17 23.74
CA PHE A 576 -4.40 -11.46 23.09
C PHE A 576 -3.01 -11.97 23.39
N ARG A 577 -2.90 -13.26 23.70
CA ARG A 577 -1.62 -13.93 23.85
C ARG A 577 -1.56 -15.14 22.95
N PHE A 578 -0.47 -15.22 22.17
CA PHE A 578 -0.16 -16.31 21.25
C PHE A 578 1.12 -16.97 21.69
N ASP A 579 1.03 -18.20 22.19
CA ASP A 579 2.18 -19.00 22.59
C ASP A 579 2.57 -19.93 21.44
N CYS A 580 3.67 -19.60 20.76
CA CYS A 580 4.17 -20.34 19.61
C CYS A 580 5.17 -21.40 20.08
N THR A 581 4.91 -22.66 19.73
CA THR A 581 5.77 -23.80 20.03
C THR A 581 5.98 -24.64 18.77
N LYS A 582 6.76 -25.72 18.88
CA LYS A 582 6.89 -26.71 17.80
C LYS A 582 5.55 -27.36 17.45
N ASP A 583 4.72 -27.59 18.45
CA ASP A 583 3.44 -28.31 18.28
C ASP A 583 2.34 -27.40 17.72
N GLY A 584 2.53 -26.08 17.73
CA GLY A 584 1.64 -25.11 17.07
C GLY A 584 1.44 -23.81 17.85
N ILE A 585 0.21 -23.29 17.88
CA ILE A 585 -0.12 -21.99 18.51
C ILE A 585 -1.25 -22.16 19.52
N SER A 586 -0.98 -21.83 20.78
CA SER A 586 -2.03 -21.67 21.81
C SER A 586 -2.49 -20.22 21.87
N VAL A 587 -3.81 -20.01 21.93
CA VAL A 587 -4.43 -18.68 21.92
C VAL A 587 -5.13 -18.44 23.25
N SER A 588 -4.90 -17.28 23.87
CA SER A 588 -5.70 -16.81 25.00
C SER A 588 -6.13 -15.36 24.83
N VAL A 589 -7.30 -15.03 25.40
CA VAL A 589 -7.90 -13.69 25.37
C VAL A 589 -8.21 -13.26 26.80
N ASP A 590 -7.60 -12.16 27.24
CA ASP A 590 -7.61 -11.67 28.62
C ASP A 590 -7.29 -12.77 29.65
N GLY A 591 -6.26 -13.58 29.35
CA GLY A 591 -5.81 -14.69 30.20
C GLY A 591 -6.68 -15.96 30.12
N VAL A 592 -7.80 -15.95 29.40
CA VAL A 592 -8.65 -17.14 29.21
C VAL A 592 -8.19 -17.89 27.96
N SER A 593 -7.73 -19.13 28.14
CA SER A 593 -7.34 -20.01 27.02
C SER A 593 -8.54 -20.32 26.12
N GLN A 594 -8.33 -20.19 24.81
CA GLN A 594 -9.32 -20.48 23.77
C GLN A 594 -9.08 -21.83 23.10
N GLY A 595 -7.87 -22.37 23.22
CA GLY A 595 -7.47 -23.63 22.59
C GLY A 595 -6.08 -23.53 21.97
N GLN A 596 -5.71 -24.56 21.22
CA GLN A 596 -4.44 -24.67 20.52
C GLN A 596 -4.66 -25.26 19.13
N VAL A 597 -4.07 -24.63 18.12
CA VAL A 597 -3.95 -25.23 16.78
C VAL A 597 -2.70 -26.09 16.77
N THR A 598 -2.86 -27.41 16.60
CA THR A 598 -1.77 -28.40 16.74
C THR A 598 -1.19 -28.81 15.39
N CYS A 599 -0.55 -27.85 14.71
CA CYS A 599 -0.02 -28.05 13.36
C CYS A 599 1.45 -27.64 13.27
N ASP A 600 2.29 -28.54 12.72
CA ASP A 600 3.73 -28.30 12.60
C ASP A 600 4.02 -27.09 11.71
N GLY A 601 4.93 -26.22 12.15
CA GLY A 601 5.33 -25.01 11.43
C GLY A 601 4.37 -23.82 11.50
N ILE A 602 3.13 -23.95 12.00
CA ILE A 602 2.21 -22.79 12.12
C ILE A 602 2.72 -21.78 13.15
N GLY A 603 3.31 -22.26 14.25
CA GLY A 603 3.98 -21.41 15.25
C GLY A 603 5.14 -20.62 14.64
N SER A 604 5.95 -21.24 13.78
CA SER A 604 7.06 -20.56 13.10
C SER A 604 6.55 -19.50 12.11
N ALA A 605 5.45 -19.79 11.41
CA ALA A 605 4.82 -18.85 10.50
C ALA A 605 4.29 -17.61 11.24
N LEU A 606 3.72 -17.77 12.44
CA LEU A 606 3.30 -16.64 13.27
C LEU A 606 4.48 -15.82 13.80
N VAL A 607 5.60 -16.47 14.19
CA VAL A 607 6.84 -15.76 14.53
C VAL A 607 7.32 -14.90 13.35
N ASP A 608 7.28 -15.43 12.13
CA ASP A 608 7.68 -14.69 10.92
C ASP A 608 6.80 -13.46 10.66
N VAL A 609 5.49 -13.49 10.99
CA VAL A 609 4.59 -12.33 10.87
C VAL A 609 5.13 -11.10 11.59
N PHE A 610 5.85 -11.31 12.69
CA PHE A 610 6.37 -10.24 13.55
C PHE A 610 7.86 -9.99 13.42
N THR A 611 8.63 -10.89 12.80
CA THR A 611 10.10 -10.82 12.82
C THR A 611 10.77 -10.85 11.44
N ASP A 612 10.04 -11.19 10.37
CA ASP A 612 10.63 -11.21 9.01
C ASP A 612 10.78 -9.80 8.39
N ASN A 613 11.29 -9.74 7.16
CA ASN A 613 11.52 -8.48 6.44
C ASN A 613 10.22 -7.73 6.09
N ASN A 614 9.07 -8.39 6.24
CA ASN A 614 7.73 -7.86 6.01
C ASN A 614 6.91 -7.90 7.32
N ALA A 615 7.59 -7.73 8.46
CA ALA A 615 6.97 -7.77 9.78
C ALA A 615 5.83 -6.75 9.87
N VAL A 616 4.72 -7.14 10.51
CA VAL A 616 3.56 -6.24 10.71
C VAL A 616 3.85 -5.09 11.69
N SER A 617 4.98 -5.14 12.38
CA SER A 617 5.52 -4.05 13.20
C SER A 617 7.04 -4.03 13.11
N GLN A 618 7.60 -3.22 12.21
CA GLN A 618 9.05 -3.02 12.16
C GLN A 618 9.58 -2.43 13.47
N GLN A 619 8.78 -1.60 14.15
CA GLN A 619 9.13 -1.03 15.46
C GLN A 619 9.36 -2.12 16.53
N LEU A 620 8.63 -3.23 16.49
CA LEU A 620 8.86 -4.37 17.39
C LEU A 620 10.23 -4.99 17.16
N VAL A 621 10.60 -5.22 15.88
CA VAL A 621 11.91 -5.75 15.50
C VAL A 621 13.02 -4.81 15.94
N ASP A 622 12.88 -3.52 15.61
CA ASP A 622 13.86 -2.49 15.98
C ASP A 622 14.01 -2.37 17.50
N SER A 623 12.94 -2.56 18.27
CA SER A 623 12.99 -2.61 19.73
C SER A 623 13.73 -3.86 20.24
N CYS A 624 13.50 -5.03 19.64
CA CYS A 624 14.21 -6.25 20.02
C CYS A 624 15.72 -6.11 19.79
N LEU A 625 16.11 -5.67 18.59
CA LEU A 625 17.51 -5.42 18.24
C LEU A 625 18.07 -4.26 19.07
N GLY A 626 17.25 -3.24 19.30
CA GLY A 626 17.49 -2.08 20.13
C GLY A 626 18.00 -2.43 21.53
N THR A 627 17.29 -3.36 22.16
CA THR A 627 17.50 -3.81 23.54
C THR A 627 18.68 -4.78 23.64
N TRP A 628 18.80 -5.73 22.71
CA TRP A 628 19.69 -6.88 22.89
C TRP A 628 20.97 -6.86 22.09
N CYS A 629 21.01 -6.26 20.88
CA CYS A 629 22.25 -6.21 20.08
C CYS A 629 23.36 -5.46 20.83
N GLY A 630 24.57 -6.03 20.83
CA GLY A 630 25.73 -5.49 21.53
C GLY A 630 25.62 -5.51 23.06
N SER A 631 24.66 -6.24 23.64
CA SER A 631 24.49 -6.33 25.10
C SER A 631 25.57 -7.16 25.80
N GLY A 632 26.30 -7.99 25.05
CA GLY A 632 27.35 -8.84 25.62
C GLY A 632 26.83 -10.00 26.45
N LEU A 633 25.54 -10.35 26.36
CA LEU A 633 25.04 -11.61 26.93
C LEU A 633 25.72 -12.79 26.24
N VAL A 634 26.49 -13.57 26.99
CA VAL A 634 27.17 -14.77 26.50
C VAL A 634 26.64 -15.97 27.25
N ILE A 635 26.14 -16.98 26.51
CA ILE A 635 25.89 -18.30 27.07
C ILE A 635 27.23 -19.02 27.15
N GLU A 636 27.79 -19.13 28.35
CA GLU A 636 28.95 -20.01 28.54
C GLU A 636 28.50 -21.46 28.30
N PRO A 637 29.14 -22.20 27.38
CA PRO A 637 28.82 -23.60 27.20
C PRO A 637 29.13 -24.32 28.51
N VAL A 638 28.14 -24.98 29.09
CA VAL A 638 28.33 -25.81 30.28
C VAL A 638 29.33 -26.90 29.91
N SER A 639 30.57 -26.74 30.38
CA SER A 639 31.63 -27.72 30.20
C SER A 639 31.27 -28.95 31.03
N VAL A 640 30.66 -29.95 30.40
CA VAL A 640 30.38 -31.23 31.03
C VAL A 640 31.74 -31.90 31.26
N GLN A 641 32.26 -31.85 32.49
CA GLN A 641 33.42 -32.64 32.87
C GLN A 641 33.05 -34.13 32.73
N PRO A 642 33.81 -34.93 31.97
CA PRO A 642 33.55 -36.36 31.88
C PRO A 642 33.74 -36.99 33.26
N THR A 643 32.65 -37.43 33.86
CA THR A 643 32.66 -38.21 35.10
C THR A 643 33.43 -39.52 34.85
N LEU A 644 34.49 -39.74 35.64
CA LEU A 644 35.27 -40.98 35.62
C LEU A 644 34.35 -42.20 35.83
N PRO A 645 34.63 -43.33 35.15
CA PRO A 645 33.83 -44.55 35.31
C PRO A 645 33.98 -45.12 36.73
N PRO A 646 32.91 -45.59 37.37
CA PRO A 646 32.99 -46.18 38.70
C PRO A 646 33.68 -47.54 38.64
N ALA A 647 34.71 -47.69 39.46
CA ALA A 647 35.35 -48.97 39.74
C ALA A 647 34.39 -49.89 40.53
N ALA A 648 34.44 -51.17 40.17
CA ALA A 648 33.62 -52.27 40.66
C ALA A 648 33.50 -52.39 42.19
N TYR A 649 32.30 -52.75 42.68
CA TYR A 649 32.11 -53.65 43.82
C TYR A 649 30.80 -54.44 43.69
N GLN A 650 30.89 -55.69 44.11
CA GLN A 650 29.93 -56.81 43.97
C GLN A 650 28.80 -56.78 45.01
N ASP A 651 27.74 -57.54 44.69
CA ASP A 651 26.82 -58.32 45.54
C ASP A 651 26.31 -57.70 46.87
N LEU A 652 24.97 -57.62 47.02
CA LEU A 652 24.19 -58.29 48.08
C LEU A 652 22.67 -58.05 47.94
N GLU A 653 21.92 -59.00 48.48
CA GLU A 653 20.50 -59.41 48.32
C GLU A 653 19.37 -58.41 48.68
N PRO A 654 18.09 -58.71 48.32
CA PRO A 654 16.95 -57.81 48.51
C PRO A 654 16.23 -58.03 49.85
N ILE A 655 15.81 -56.95 50.51
CA ILE A 655 14.86 -56.96 51.62
C ILE A 655 13.63 -56.14 51.24
N SER A 656 12.47 -56.81 51.31
CA SER A 656 11.11 -56.29 51.12
C SER A 656 10.60 -55.61 52.40
N VAL A 657 9.95 -54.44 52.30
CA VAL A 657 8.91 -53.97 53.23
C VAL A 657 7.88 -53.10 52.51
N GLU A 658 6.60 -53.39 52.74
CA GLU A 658 5.37 -52.69 52.28
C GLU A 658 5.22 -51.25 52.81
N PRO A 659 4.37 -50.41 52.15
CA PRO A 659 3.79 -49.22 52.78
C PRO A 659 2.32 -49.45 53.24
N ALA A 660 2.04 -48.95 54.44
CA ALA A 660 0.74 -48.99 55.10
C ALA A 660 -0.19 -47.82 54.68
N THR A 661 -1.48 -48.16 54.70
CA THR A 661 -2.68 -47.41 54.32
C THR A 661 -3.23 -46.53 55.45
N ALA A 662 -3.72 -45.32 55.14
CA ALA A 662 -4.83 -44.59 55.80
C ALA A 662 -5.03 -43.24 55.06
N GLY A 663 -6.22 -42.70 54.76
CA GLY A 663 -7.61 -43.07 54.94
C GLY A 663 -8.52 -41.83 54.75
N LEU A 664 -9.54 -41.94 53.87
CA LEU A 664 -10.87 -41.28 53.86
C LEU A 664 -11.00 -39.72 53.70
N PRO A 665 -12.18 -39.16 53.32
CA PRO A 665 -13.46 -39.80 52.97
C PRO A 665 -14.09 -39.36 51.62
N GLU A 666 -15.04 -40.20 51.21
CA GLU A 666 -15.91 -40.20 50.05
C GLU A 666 -17.22 -39.44 50.33
N VAL A 667 -17.76 -38.71 49.34
CA VAL A 667 -19.11 -38.10 49.39
C VAL A 667 -19.85 -38.42 48.08
N ASP A 668 -20.97 -39.12 48.24
CA ASP A 668 -21.97 -39.53 47.23
C ASP A 668 -22.69 -38.37 46.54
N THR A 669 -22.99 -38.51 45.23
CA THR A 669 -24.27 -38.09 44.56
C THR A 669 -24.36 -38.55 43.07
N PRO A 670 -25.54 -38.58 42.40
CA PRO A 670 -26.15 -39.78 41.79
C PRO A 670 -26.07 -39.86 40.23
N PRO A 671 -26.60 -40.93 39.59
CA PRO A 671 -26.30 -41.25 38.19
C PRO A 671 -27.17 -40.47 37.19
N SER A 672 -26.52 -39.91 36.16
CA SER A 672 -27.20 -39.32 35.01
C SER A 672 -27.29 -40.30 33.83
N THR A 673 -28.53 -40.43 33.36
CA THR A 673 -29.10 -41.23 32.27
C THR A 673 -28.40 -41.04 30.91
N PRO A 674 -28.34 -42.07 30.03
CA PRO A 674 -27.72 -41.96 28.71
C PRO A 674 -28.59 -41.13 27.74
N MET A 675 -28.02 -40.05 27.19
CA MET A 675 -28.64 -39.32 26.08
C MET A 675 -28.46 -40.08 24.77
N GLN A 676 -29.60 -40.42 24.17
CA GLN A 676 -29.74 -40.98 22.84
C GLN A 676 -29.25 -40.00 21.77
N ALA A 677 -28.42 -40.48 20.86
CA ALA A 677 -28.10 -39.82 19.60
C ALA A 677 -29.34 -39.84 18.69
N ALA A 678 -29.91 -38.68 18.41
CA ALA A 678 -30.95 -38.51 17.40
C ALA A 678 -30.30 -38.42 16.01
N SER A 679 -30.46 -39.47 15.20
CA SER A 679 -30.20 -39.41 13.77
C SER A 679 -31.35 -38.68 13.07
N MET A 680 -31.08 -37.55 12.41
CA MET A 680 -31.96 -37.01 11.37
C MET A 680 -31.37 -37.40 10.01
N LEU A 681 -31.92 -38.46 9.44
CA LEU A 681 -31.75 -38.88 8.05
C LEU A 681 -32.93 -38.31 7.26
N ASP A 682 -32.72 -37.19 6.57
CA ASP A 682 -33.69 -36.67 5.61
C ASP A 682 -33.51 -37.39 4.27
N LYS A 683 -34.37 -38.38 4.02
CA LYS A 683 -34.44 -39.12 2.76
C LYS A 683 -35.34 -38.36 1.80
N SER A 684 -34.78 -37.39 1.08
CA SER A 684 -35.36 -36.95 -0.18
C SER A 684 -35.15 -38.04 -1.22
N ASN A 685 -36.25 -38.71 -1.56
CA ASN A 685 -36.33 -39.80 -2.52
C ASN A 685 -36.15 -39.23 -3.94
N PHE A 686 -34.90 -39.14 -4.42
CA PHE A 686 -34.63 -38.81 -5.81
C PHE A 686 -34.79 -40.07 -6.68
N ASP A 687 -35.91 -40.16 -7.39
CA ASP A 687 -36.13 -41.26 -8.33
C ASP A 687 -35.16 -41.14 -9.51
N THR A 688 -34.21 -42.07 -9.57
CA THR A 688 -33.17 -42.11 -10.59
C THR A 688 -33.74 -42.26 -12.00
N LYS A 689 -35.00 -42.72 -12.13
CA LYS A 689 -35.72 -42.75 -13.42
C LYS A 689 -36.15 -41.37 -13.91
N ASP A 690 -36.47 -40.43 -13.02
CA ASP A 690 -36.86 -39.07 -13.42
C ASP A 690 -35.67 -38.30 -13.99
N ILE A 691 -34.48 -38.50 -13.40
CA ILE A 691 -33.24 -37.90 -13.89
C ILE A 691 -32.88 -38.47 -15.27
N ALA A 692 -32.96 -39.80 -15.45
CA ALA A 692 -32.68 -40.44 -16.73
C ALA A 692 -33.68 -40.03 -17.83
N THR A 693 -34.93 -39.76 -17.46
CA THR A 693 -35.96 -39.27 -18.39
C THR A 693 -35.70 -37.83 -18.78
N ARG A 694 -35.31 -36.97 -17.83
CA ARG A 694 -34.98 -35.56 -18.09
C ARG A 694 -33.74 -35.41 -18.98
N ILE A 695 -32.74 -36.28 -18.83
CA ILE A 695 -31.55 -36.28 -19.69
C ILE A 695 -31.92 -36.58 -21.14
N ARG A 696 -32.76 -37.60 -21.40
CA ARG A 696 -33.20 -37.92 -22.78
C ARG A 696 -34.05 -36.81 -23.42
N GLU A 697 -34.85 -36.11 -22.60
CA GLU A 697 -35.66 -34.99 -23.07
C GLU A 697 -34.79 -33.80 -23.52
N LEU A 698 -33.74 -33.50 -22.75
CA LEU A 698 -32.76 -32.45 -23.09
C LEU A 698 -31.92 -32.82 -24.32
N GLU A 699 -31.54 -34.09 -24.48
CA GLU A 699 -30.82 -34.56 -25.67
C GLU A 699 -31.66 -34.39 -26.95
N ALA A 700 -32.98 -34.61 -26.87
CA ALA A 700 -33.89 -34.38 -27.98
C ALA A 700 -34.07 -32.89 -28.32
N GLU A 701 -34.11 -32.03 -27.30
CA GLU A 701 -34.22 -30.58 -27.46
C GLU A 701 -32.97 -29.98 -28.14
N ILE A 702 -31.77 -30.45 -27.75
CA ILE A 702 -30.51 -30.04 -28.37
C ILE A 702 -30.44 -30.49 -29.84
N ALA A 703 -30.86 -31.72 -30.14
CA ALA A 703 -30.87 -32.22 -31.51
C ALA A 703 -31.80 -31.41 -32.43
N ALA A 704 -32.96 -30.99 -31.93
CA ALA A 704 -33.90 -30.14 -32.66
C ALA A 704 -33.31 -28.75 -32.96
N GLU A 705 -32.57 -28.17 -32.01
CA GLU A 705 -31.98 -26.84 -32.16
C GLU A 705 -30.80 -26.83 -33.17
N ILE A 706 -30.01 -27.90 -33.23
CA ILE A 706 -28.94 -28.06 -34.23
C ILE A 706 -29.52 -28.08 -35.66
N ILE A 707 -30.66 -28.74 -35.87
CA ILE A 707 -31.34 -28.76 -37.18
C ILE A 707 -31.85 -27.36 -37.53
N ARG A 708 -32.43 -26.64 -36.56
CA ARG A 708 -32.92 -25.27 -36.74
C ARG A 708 -31.82 -24.30 -37.15
N VAL A 709 -30.62 -24.42 -36.55
CA VAL A 709 -29.46 -23.57 -36.87
C VAL A 709 -28.91 -23.89 -38.26
N LYS A 710 -28.83 -25.17 -38.64
CA LYS A 710 -28.39 -25.58 -39.99
C LYS A 710 -29.33 -25.09 -41.10
N THR A 711 -30.62 -24.98 -40.84
CA THR A 711 -31.57 -24.43 -41.83
C THR A 711 -31.49 -22.91 -42.02
N LYS A 712 -30.70 -22.19 -41.21
CA LYS A 712 -30.57 -20.72 -41.27
C LYS A 712 -29.31 -20.21 -41.97
N GLN A 713 -28.38 -21.08 -42.34
CA GLN A 713 -27.20 -20.71 -43.14
C GLN A 713 -27.43 -21.09 -44.60
N GLY A 714 -27.82 -20.11 -45.41
CA GLY A 714 -27.82 -20.21 -46.87
C GLY A 714 -26.42 -20.08 -47.44
N ASP A 715 -26.15 -20.86 -48.49
CA ASP A 715 -24.89 -20.93 -49.25
C ASP A 715 -24.47 -19.59 -49.88
N PRO A 716 -23.19 -19.20 -49.81
CA PRO A 716 -22.66 -18.11 -50.62
C PRO A 716 -22.14 -18.60 -51.97
N THR A 717 -22.72 -18.04 -53.02
CA THR A 717 -22.35 -18.18 -54.43
C THR A 717 -20.96 -17.60 -54.74
N SER A 718 -20.22 -18.33 -55.58
CA SER A 718 -19.02 -17.92 -56.31
C SER A 718 -19.33 -16.89 -57.40
N ASP A 719 -18.48 -15.88 -57.59
CA ASP A 719 -18.15 -15.38 -58.93
C ASP A 719 -16.97 -14.38 -58.99
N VAL A 720 -16.34 -14.38 -60.16
CA VAL A 720 -15.42 -13.41 -60.78
C VAL A 720 -13.90 -13.60 -60.59
N ALA A 721 -13.33 -14.24 -61.62
CA ALA A 721 -11.94 -14.18 -62.07
C ALA A 721 -11.68 -12.99 -63.03
N ARG A 722 -10.40 -12.87 -63.49
CA ARG A 722 -9.84 -12.03 -64.60
C ARG A 722 -9.47 -10.59 -64.19
N SER A 723 -8.31 -9.99 -64.47
CA SER A 723 -7.17 -10.18 -65.40
C SER A 723 -5.94 -9.49 -64.73
N GLN A 724 -4.66 -9.66 -65.09
CA GLN A 724 -4.04 -9.14 -66.32
C GLN A 724 -2.53 -9.50 -66.39
N GLU A 725 -2.06 -9.74 -67.61
CA GLU A 725 -0.68 -9.98 -68.04
C GLU A 725 0.08 -8.67 -68.38
N SER A 726 1.40 -8.69 -68.11
CA SER A 726 2.51 -8.26 -68.98
C SER A 726 3.03 -6.79 -69.09
N LEU A 727 4.38 -6.75 -69.15
CA LEU A 727 5.30 -5.87 -69.92
C LEU A 727 5.88 -4.57 -69.32
N ALA A 728 7.15 -4.72 -68.87
CA ALA A 728 8.37 -4.01 -69.28
C ALA A 728 8.40 -2.48 -69.53
N GLY A 729 9.30 -1.84 -68.77
CA GLY A 729 10.34 -0.93 -69.29
C GLY A 729 10.08 0.58 -69.21
N GLU A 730 10.81 1.27 -68.33
CA GLU A 730 11.66 2.45 -68.61
C GLU A 730 12.21 3.10 -67.32
N SER A 731 13.48 3.51 -67.35
CA SER A 731 14.19 4.32 -66.34
C SER A 731 14.05 5.83 -66.63
N PRO A 732 14.71 6.74 -65.89
CA PRO A 732 14.57 7.06 -64.47
C PRO A 732 14.23 8.56 -64.28
N SER A 733 13.58 8.93 -63.17
CA SER A 733 13.55 10.33 -62.73
C SER A 733 13.81 10.43 -61.24
N SER A 734 14.90 11.11 -60.92
CA SER A 734 15.36 11.53 -59.61
C SER A 734 14.31 12.33 -58.84
N SER A 735 13.94 11.85 -57.65
CA SER A 735 13.46 12.68 -56.57
C SER A 735 14.11 12.23 -55.27
N ASP A 736 14.89 13.14 -54.73
CA ASP A 736 15.72 13.06 -53.54
C ASP A 736 14.82 12.91 -52.29
N THR A 737 14.74 11.69 -51.75
CA THR A 737 14.27 11.42 -50.39
C THR A 737 15.32 10.58 -49.69
N GLY A 738 16.09 11.20 -48.80
CA GLY A 738 17.10 10.52 -47.99
C GLY A 738 16.48 9.43 -47.13
N THR A 739 16.55 8.19 -47.62
CA THR A 739 16.07 7.00 -46.93
C THR A 739 17.08 6.52 -45.89
N ASN A 740 16.77 6.67 -44.60
CA ASN A 740 17.47 6.06 -43.45
C ASN A 740 17.30 4.51 -43.37
N THR A 741 16.88 3.85 -44.45
CA THR A 741 16.58 2.41 -44.50
C THR A 741 17.76 1.47 -44.21
N PRO A 742 19.04 1.74 -44.59
CA PRO A 742 20.07 0.72 -44.46
C PRO A 742 20.48 0.38 -43.01
N MET A 743 20.25 1.27 -42.02
CA MET A 743 20.65 1.00 -40.63
C MET A 743 19.69 0.08 -39.87
N ILE A 744 18.42 -0.05 -40.29
CA ILE A 744 17.44 -0.88 -39.60
C ILE A 744 17.71 -2.37 -39.90
N ASP A 745 18.06 -2.68 -41.14
CA ASP A 745 18.35 -4.03 -41.60
C ASP A 745 19.59 -4.63 -40.91
N GLU A 746 20.62 -3.82 -40.65
CA GLU A 746 21.83 -4.26 -39.94
C GLU A 746 21.54 -4.60 -38.47
N LYS A 747 20.76 -3.78 -37.76
CA LYS A 747 20.35 -4.06 -36.38
C LYS A 747 19.45 -5.29 -36.28
N ALA A 748 18.54 -5.47 -37.24
CA ALA A 748 17.69 -6.64 -37.32
C ALA A 748 18.51 -7.93 -37.52
N ALA A 749 19.46 -7.92 -38.46
CA ALA A 749 20.36 -9.05 -38.69
C ALA A 749 21.23 -9.37 -37.46
N ALA A 750 21.73 -8.35 -36.77
CA ALA A 750 22.52 -8.53 -35.55
C ALA A 750 21.70 -9.16 -34.41
N VAL A 751 20.45 -8.74 -34.23
CA VAL A 751 19.53 -9.32 -33.23
C VAL A 751 19.12 -10.74 -33.61
N GLU A 752 18.80 -10.98 -34.89
CA GLU A 752 18.41 -12.30 -35.40
C GLU A 752 19.52 -13.34 -35.20
N SER A 753 20.78 -12.97 -35.38
CA SER A 753 21.93 -13.87 -35.12
C SER A 753 22.10 -14.27 -33.65
N LYS A 754 21.53 -13.49 -32.72
CA LYS A 754 21.66 -13.69 -31.26
C LYS A 754 20.41 -14.28 -30.62
N ALA A 755 19.23 -14.07 -31.20
CA ALA A 755 17.97 -14.55 -30.69
C ALA A 755 17.91 -16.08 -30.75
N LYS A 756 17.57 -16.72 -29.62
CA LYS A 756 17.40 -18.18 -29.52
C LYS A 756 16.04 -18.47 -28.90
N ALA A 757 15.42 -19.56 -29.35
CA ALA A 757 14.21 -20.06 -28.71
C ALA A 757 14.48 -20.32 -27.23
N LEU A 758 13.51 -20.00 -26.37
CA LEU A 758 13.66 -20.12 -24.93
C LEU A 758 12.58 -21.05 -24.37
N LYS A 759 13.02 -22.06 -23.62
CA LYS A 759 12.14 -22.95 -22.88
C LYS A 759 11.98 -22.47 -21.45
N GLU A 760 10.77 -22.10 -21.06
CA GLU A 760 10.47 -21.68 -19.70
C GLU A 760 10.59 -22.89 -18.76
N LYS A 761 11.43 -22.74 -17.72
CA LYS A 761 11.91 -23.87 -16.90
C LYS A 761 10.81 -24.52 -16.06
N ALA A 762 9.86 -23.74 -15.55
CA ALA A 762 8.83 -24.25 -14.63
C ALA A 762 7.70 -25.03 -15.34
N THR A 763 7.39 -24.65 -16.58
CA THR A 763 6.27 -25.17 -17.36
C THR A 763 6.69 -26.10 -18.48
N GLY A 764 7.92 -25.95 -18.96
CA GLY A 764 8.43 -26.65 -20.14
C GLY A 764 7.91 -26.09 -21.47
N VAL A 765 7.15 -25.00 -21.46
CA VAL A 765 6.71 -24.30 -22.67
C VAL A 765 7.91 -23.72 -23.42
N SER A 766 7.95 -23.87 -24.74
CA SER A 766 9.03 -23.36 -25.58
C SER A 766 8.50 -22.23 -26.46
N PHE A 767 9.20 -21.09 -26.46
CA PHE A 767 8.87 -19.92 -27.25
C PHE A 767 9.89 -19.74 -28.38
N ASP A 768 9.40 -19.48 -29.59
CA ASP A 768 10.23 -19.27 -30.76
C ASP A 768 11.09 -18.01 -30.61
N SER A 769 12.26 -17.97 -31.27
CA SER A 769 13.15 -16.81 -31.20
C SER A 769 12.59 -15.56 -31.89
N LYS A 770 11.63 -15.74 -32.80
CA LYS A 770 11.08 -14.70 -33.69
C LYS A 770 9.62 -15.01 -34.03
N LEU A 771 8.77 -13.99 -34.03
CA LEU A 771 7.40 -14.07 -34.52
C LEU A 771 7.33 -13.76 -36.03
N GLU A 772 6.26 -14.18 -36.69
CA GLU A 772 6.04 -14.00 -38.14
C GLU A 772 6.08 -12.53 -38.60
N ASP A 773 5.83 -11.61 -37.69
CA ASP A 773 5.77 -10.18 -37.92
C ASP A 773 7.08 -9.44 -37.63
N GLY A 774 8.18 -10.18 -37.44
CA GLY A 774 9.52 -9.63 -37.28
C GLY A 774 9.89 -9.20 -35.86
N LEU A 775 9.08 -9.51 -34.84
CA LEU A 775 9.45 -9.28 -33.45
C LEU A 775 10.31 -10.42 -32.91
N PHE A 776 11.28 -10.08 -32.06
CA PHE A 776 12.26 -11.03 -31.52
C PHE A 776 12.05 -11.26 -30.02
N LEU A 777 12.31 -12.49 -29.57
CA LEU A 777 12.14 -12.90 -28.19
C LEU A 777 13.12 -12.17 -27.27
N VAL A 778 12.57 -11.44 -26.29
CA VAL A 778 13.34 -10.68 -25.29
C VAL A 778 13.55 -11.52 -24.02
N GLY A 779 12.53 -12.26 -23.60
CA GLY A 779 12.58 -13.12 -22.43
C GLY A 779 11.27 -13.86 -22.19
N ALA A 780 11.31 -14.88 -21.33
CA ALA A 780 10.12 -15.61 -20.90
C ALA A 780 10.08 -15.77 -19.37
N GLY A 781 8.88 -16.02 -18.86
CA GLY A 781 8.60 -16.27 -17.44
C GLY A 781 7.31 -17.05 -17.25
N VAL A 782 6.95 -17.30 -15.99
CA VAL A 782 5.75 -18.04 -15.61
C VAL A 782 4.93 -17.24 -14.63
N ARG A 783 3.61 -17.20 -14.83
CA ARG A 783 2.68 -16.74 -13.78
C ARG A 783 2.30 -17.92 -12.91
N LYS A 784 2.66 -17.84 -11.62
CA LYS A 784 2.20 -18.78 -10.60
C LYS A 784 1.06 -18.18 -9.79
N LYS A 785 0.08 -19.00 -9.45
CA LYS A 785 -0.94 -18.69 -8.44
C LYS A 785 -0.93 -19.84 -7.44
N ALA A 786 -0.44 -19.56 -6.23
CA ALA A 786 -0.04 -20.58 -5.26
C ALA A 786 0.96 -21.57 -5.90
N ILE A 787 0.72 -22.88 -5.77
CA ILE A 787 1.57 -23.95 -6.32
C ILE A 787 1.32 -24.24 -7.82
N ILE A 788 0.35 -23.56 -8.45
CA ILE A 788 -0.07 -23.85 -9.82
C ILE A 788 0.60 -22.88 -10.79
N ASN A 789 1.27 -23.42 -11.81
CA ASN A 789 1.71 -22.66 -12.97
C ASN A 789 0.49 -22.41 -13.87
N VAL A 790 0.05 -21.15 -13.96
CA VAL A 790 -1.18 -20.78 -14.68
C VAL A 790 -0.93 -20.69 -16.18
N TYR A 791 0.10 -19.94 -16.57
CA TYR A 791 0.56 -19.80 -17.94
C TYR A 791 2.05 -19.45 -17.98
N ALA A 792 2.71 -19.84 -19.06
CA ALA A 792 4.00 -19.31 -19.44
C ALA A 792 3.78 -18.03 -20.27
N VAL A 793 4.69 -17.07 -20.19
CA VAL A 793 4.61 -15.80 -20.94
C VAL A 793 5.96 -15.49 -21.57
N ALA A 794 5.94 -15.07 -22.83
CA ALA A 794 7.08 -14.53 -23.55
C ALA A 794 6.80 -13.10 -24.00
N MET A 795 7.84 -12.29 -23.98
CA MET A 795 7.84 -10.90 -24.46
C MET A 795 8.65 -10.82 -25.74
N TYR A 796 8.07 -10.21 -26.77
CA TYR A 796 8.69 -9.99 -28.07
C TYR A 796 8.71 -8.50 -28.39
N SER A 797 9.83 -8.00 -28.92
CA SER A 797 9.96 -6.59 -29.27
C SER A 797 10.78 -6.40 -30.54
N SER A 798 10.81 -5.17 -31.04
CA SER A 798 11.57 -4.81 -32.23
C SER A 798 13.09 -4.91 -32.01
N PRO A 799 13.89 -5.07 -33.08
CA PRO A 799 15.35 -5.04 -32.99
C PRO A 799 15.89 -3.78 -32.30
N THR A 800 15.25 -2.63 -32.52
CA THR A 800 15.65 -1.35 -31.92
C THR A 800 15.54 -1.39 -30.40
N ALA A 801 14.43 -1.90 -29.86
CA ALA A 801 14.23 -2.00 -28.41
C ALA A 801 15.22 -2.99 -27.76
N ILE A 802 15.53 -4.09 -28.45
CA ILE A 802 16.50 -5.09 -27.98
C ILE A 802 17.93 -4.54 -28.04
N ALA A 803 18.27 -3.79 -29.08
CA ALA A 803 19.59 -3.17 -29.23
C ALA A 803 19.90 -2.20 -28.07
N SER A 804 18.89 -1.48 -27.56
CA SER A 804 19.02 -0.61 -26.38
C SER A 804 19.46 -1.36 -25.11
N LEU A 805 19.23 -2.67 -25.05
CA LEU A 805 19.62 -3.53 -23.91
C LEU A 805 21.01 -4.15 -24.07
N GLY A 806 21.52 -4.23 -25.31
CA GLY A 806 22.72 -5.01 -25.63
C GLY A 806 24.01 -4.54 -24.95
N SER A 807 24.07 -3.29 -24.50
CA SER A 807 25.21 -2.70 -23.78
C SER A 807 25.06 -2.72 -22.26
N MET A 808 23.89 -3.09 -21.73
CA MET A 808 23.59 -2.97 -20.31
C MET A 808 23.88 -4.27 -19.55
N LYS A 809 24.51 -4.16 -18.38
CA LYS A 809 24.61 -5.27 -17.43
C LYS A 809 23.24 -5.53 -16.80
N LYS A 810 22.96 -6.80 -16.46
CA LYS A 810 21.75 -7.18 -15.73
C LYS A 810 21.66 -6.36 -14.42
N GLY A 811 20.56 -5.63 -14.24
CA GLY A 811 20.37 -4.74 -13.10
C GLY A 811 19.12 -3.86 -13.23
N LYS A 812 18.94 -2.93 -12.29
CA LYS A 812 17.81 -1.98 -12.28
C LYS A 812 17.79 -1.09 -13.53
N ASP A 813 18.95 -0.73 -14.06
CA ASP A 813 19.06 0.13 -15.24
C ASP A 813 18.58 -0.61 -16.50
N ALA A 814 19.07 -1.83 -16.75
CA ALA A 814 18.58 -2.67 -17.84
C ALA A 814 17.06 -2.93 -17.75
N GLN A 815 16.53 -3.10 -16.53
CA GLN A 815 15.09 -3.27 -16.32
C GLN A 815 14.30 -2.00 -16.65
N SER A 816 14.81 -0.83 -16.29
CA SER A 816 14.19 0.46 -16.61
C SER A 816 14.25 0.72 -18.11
N THR A 817 15.40 0.54 -18.74
CA THR A 817 15.57 0.69 -20.19
C THR A 817 14.70 -0.28 -20.98
N LEU A 818 14.55 -1.53 -20.53
CA LEU A 818 13.63 -2.49 -21.14
C LEU A 818 12.19 -1.96 -21.06
N ARG A 819 11.79 -1.50 -19.88
CA ARG A 819 10.44 -0.96 -19.65
C ARG A 819 10.16 0.25 -20.54
N ASP A 820 11.09 1.19 -20.60
CA ASP A 820 10.91 2.45 -21.33
C ASP A 820 10.93 2.19 -22.85
N SER A 821 11.87 1.39 -23.33
CA SER A 821 11.96 1.02 -24.75
C SER A 821 10.73 0.24 -25.23
N SER A 822 10.17 -0.61 -24.37
CA SER A 822 9.00 -1.44 -24.71
C SER A 822 7.67 -0.69 -24.61
N ARG A 823 7.66 0.50 -23.98
CA ARG A 823 6.50 1.39 -23.89
C ARG A 823 6.55 2.54 -24.89
N THR A 824 7.68 2.72 -25.57
CA THR A 824 7.84 3.78 -26.57
C THR A 824 7.34 3.24 -27.90
N PHE A 825 6.14 3.63 -28.32
CA PHE A 825 5.56 3.25 -29.61
C PHE A 825 5.83 4.36 -30.62
N ASN A 826 6.76 4.12 -31.55
CA ASN A 826 7.09 5.04 -32.64
C ASN A 826 7.35 4.25 -33.94
N SER A 827 7.69 4.93 -35.04
CA SER A 827 7.92 4.28 -36.34
C SER A 827 9.04 3.23 -36.34
N LEU A 828 9.97 3.26 -35.38
CA LEU A 828 11.08 2.32 -35.24
C LEU A 828 10.81 1.20 -34.22
N THR A 829 9.87 1.42 -33.31
CA THR A 829 9.41 0.48 -32.27
C THR A 829 7.88 0.41 -32.30
N PRO A 830 7.27 0.01 -33.43
CA PRO A 830 5.84 0.21 -33.65
C PRO A 830 4.94 -0.64 -32.75
N LYS A 831 5.49 -1.70 -32.14
CA LYS A 831 4.74 -2.61 -31.26
C LYS A 831 5.66 -3.42 -30.34
N THR A 832 5.10 -3.86 -29.23
CA THR A 832 5.65 -4.91 -28.36
C THR A 832 4.58 -5.96 -28.13
N SER A 833 4.93 -7.24 -28.27
CA SER A 833 3.95 -8.32 -28.16
C SER A 833 4.21 -9.22 -26.96
N PHE A 834 3.14 -9.62 -26.27
CA PHE A 834 3.18 -10.65 -25.24
C PHE A 834 2.44 -11.89 -25.72
N VAL A 835 3.11 -13.04 -25.68
CA VAL A 835 2.53 -14.34 -26.02
C VAL A 835 2.42 -15.15 -24.73
N LEU A 836 1.20 -15.52 -24.35
CA LEU A 836 0.91 -16.34 -23.19
C LEU A 836 0.45 -17.71 -23.67
N GLU A 837 1.04 -18.77 -23.13
CA GLU A 837 0.59 -20.14 -23.36
C GLU A 837 0.05 -20.73 -22.06
N MET A 838 -1.22 -21.12 -22.08
CA MET A 838 -1.90 -21.65 -20.90
C MET A 838 -1.32 -23.01 -20.53
N THR A 839 -1.00 -23.17 -19.24
CA THR A 839 -0.55 -24.45 -18.67
C THR A 839 -1.59 -25.04 -17.72
N PHE A 840 -2.62 -24.25 -17.41
CA PHE A 840 -3.76 -24.62 -16.58
C PHE A 840 -5.06 -24.17 -17.25
N LYS A 841 -6.13 -24.92 -17.03
CA LYS A 841 -7.44 -24.66 -17.61
C LYS A 841 -8.14 -23.52 -16.84
N ALA A 842 -8.58 -22.48 -17.55
CA ALA A 842 -9.35 -21.38 -16.96
C ALA A 842 -10.44 -20.86 -17.92
N ASP A 843 -11.54 -20.36 -17.39
CA ASP A 843 -12.57 -19.71 -18.20
C ASP A 843 -12.14 -18.29 -18.63
N GLY A 844 -12.74 -17.79 -19.72
CA GLY A 844 -12.37 -16.50 -20.29
C GLY A 844 -12.57 -15.32 -19.34
N LYS A 845 -13.58 -15.39 -18.46
CA LYS A 845 -13.87 -14.33 -17.49
C LYS A 845 -12.77 -14.28 -16.42
N THR A 846 -12.39 -15.41 -15.86
CA THR A 846 -11.28 -15.49 -14.88
C THR A 846 -9.97 -14.96 -15.46
N ILE A 847 -9.68 -15.24 -16.73
CA ILE A 847 -8.46 -14.74 -17.40
C ILE A 847 -8.56 -13.22 -17.63
N ALA A 848 -9.71 -12.75 -18.12
CA ALA A 848 -9.97 -11.34 -18.36
C ALA A 848 -9.83 -10.50 -17.09
N GLU A 849 -10.49 -10.89 -16.00
CA GLU A 849 -10.43 -10.22 -14.70
C GLU A 849 -8.99 -10.17 -14.16
N ALA A 850 -8.25 -11.28 -14.24
CA ALA A 850 -6.88 -11.32 -13.74
C ALA A 850 -5.92 -10.41 -14.52
N ILE A 851 -6.11 -10.29 -15.84
CA ILE A 851 -5.32 -9.37 -16.68
C ILE A 851 -5.76 -7.93 -16.42
N ALA A 852 -7.06 -7.67 -16.36
CA ALA A 852 -7.62 -6.35 -16.09
C ALA A 852 -7.22 -5.80 -14.72
N ASP A 853 -7.22 -6.61 -13.67
CA ASP A 853 -6.70 -6.25 -12.35
C ASP A 853 -5.21 -5.87 -12.39
N GLY A 854 -4.46 -6.47 -13.31
CA GLY A 854 -3.07 -6.10 -13.58
C GLY A 854 -2.94 -4.77 -14.33
N VAL A 855 -3.84 -4.49 -15.27
CA VAL A 855 -3.80 -3.28 -16.11
C VAL A 855 -4.39 -2.06 -15.41
N LYS A 856 -5.49 -2.22 -14.67
CA LYS A 856 -6.27 -1.16 -14.01
C LYS A 856 -5.41 -0.19 -13.16
N PRO A 857 -4.50 -0.63 -12.28
CA PRO A 857 -3.68 0.29 -11.50
C PRO A 857 -2.54 0.95 -12.31
N ARG A 858 -2.35 0.56 -13.57
CA ARG A 858 -1.24 0.98 -14.44
C ARG A 858 -1.68 1.70 -15.71
N HIS A 859 -2.98 1.78 -15.95
CA HIS A 859 -3.59 2.45 -17.09
C HIS A 859 -4.16 3.79 -16.63
N SER A 860 -3.71 4.88 -17.24
CA SER A 860 -4.21 6.24 -16.97
C SER A 860 -5.42 6.63 -17.83
N GLY A 861 -5.83 5.78 -18.77
CA GLY A 861 -7.00 6.01 -19.61
C GLY A 861 -8.31 5.62 -18.93
N SER A 862 -9.41 5.64 -19.70
CA SER A 862 -10.74 5.40 -19.16
C SER A 862 -10.93 3.96 -18.66
N ALA A 863 -11.73 3.79 -17.61
CA ALA A 863 -12.13 2.45 -17.15
C ALA A 863 -12.83 1.62 -18.24
N ALA A 864 -13.49 2.30 -19.19
CA ALA A 864 -14.14 1.65 -20.34
C ALA A 864 -13.14 0.92 -21.24
N ALA A 865 -11.91 1.42 -21.42
CA ALA A 865 -10.87 0.76 -22.20
C ALA A 865 -10.40 -0.55 -21.54
N VAL A 866 -10.35 -0.59 -20.21
CA VAL A 866 -10.04 -1.81 -19.47
C VAL A 866 -11.18 -2.82 -19.59
N THR A 867 -12.43 -2.37 -19.51
CA THR A 867 -13.61 -3.22 -19.74
C THR A 867 -13.68 -3.74 -21.18
N GLU A 868 -13.28 -2.94 -22.17
CA GLU A 868 -13.17 -3.39 -23.56
C GLU A 868 -12.13 -4.50 -23.72
N LEU A 869 -10.95 -4.35 -23.10
CA LEU A 869 -9.93 -5.41 -23.05
C LEU A 869 -10.47 -6.70 -22.39
N GLU A 870 -11.21 -6.59 -21.29
CA GLU A 870 -11.86 -7.74 -20.65
C GLU A 870 -12.79 -8.46 -21.63
N ASN A 871 -13.64 -7.70 -22.32
CA ASN A 871 -14.60 -8.25 -23.27
C ASN A 871 -13.89 -8.94 -24.44
N LEU A 872 -12.82 -8.36 -25.00
CA LEU A 872 -12.03 -8.97 -26.06
C LEU A 872 -11.45 -10.34 -25.63
N ILE A 873 -10.96 -10.44 -24.39
CA ILE A 873 -10.45 -11.71 -23.85
C ILE A 873 -11.58 -12.73 -23.70
N VAL A 874 -12.73 -12.31 -23.12
CA VAL A 874 -13.89 -13.19 -22.93
C VAL A 874 -14.42 -13.70 -24.27
N GLU A 875 -14.56 -12.84 -25.26
CA GLU A 875 -15.02 -13.20 -26.61
C GLU A 875 -14.03 -14.13 -27.32
N GLY A 876 -12.74 -13.84 -27.21
CA GLY A 876 -11.66 -14.68 -27.74
C GLY A 876 -11.73 -16.10 -27.17
N VAL A 877 -11.87 -16.24 -25.85
CA VAL A 877 -11.98 -17.56 -25.20
C VAL A 877 -13.32 -18.24 -25.49
N LYS A 878 -14.41 -17.47 -25.59
CA LYS A 878 -15.73 -18.00 -25.97
C LYS A 878 -15.69 -18.65 -27.35
N SER A 879 -14.96 -18.06 -28.30
CA SER A 879 -14.76 -18.65 -29.64
C SER A 879 -14.03 -19.99 -29.62
N LYS A 880 -13.31 -20.31 -28.53
CA LYS A 880 -12.60 -21.57 -28.30
C LYS A 880 -13.36 -22.55 -27.39
N GLY A 881 -14.65 -22.33 -27.16
CA GLY A 881 -15.49 -23.20 -26.31
C GLY A 881 -15.65 -22.71 -24.87
N GLY A 882 -15.36 -21.43 -24.60
CA GLY A 882 -15.62 -20.79 -23.30
C GLY A 882 -14.55 -21.03 -22.23
N GLN A 883 -13.54 -21.86 -22.52
CA GLN A 883 -12.43 -22.15 -21.62
C GLN A 883 -11.11 -22.18 -22.39
N ALA A 884 -10.08 -21.54 -21.86
CA ALA A 884 -8.72 -21.68 -22.34
C ALA A 884 -8.11 -22.93 -21.68
N THR A 885 -7.88 -23.96 -22.47
CA THR A 885 -7.23 -25.20 -22.03
C THR A 885 -5.72 -25.06 -22.10
N LYS A 886 -5.00 -26.08 -21.61
CA LYS A 886 -3.56 -26.22 -21.87
C LYS A 886 -3.28 -26.02 -23.38
N ASP A 887 -2.18 -25.35 -23.68
CA ASP A 887 -1.71 -25.01 -25.03
C ASP A 887 -2.56 -23.94 -25.75
N THR A 888 -3.55 -23.33 -25.07
CA THR A 888 -4.23 -22.13 -25.60
C THR A 888 -3.26 -20.97 -25.58
N ILE A 889 -3.08 -20.32 -26.74
CA ILE A 889 -2.19 -19.18 -26.91
C ILE A 889 -2.99 -17.88 -26.95
N PHE A 890 -2.62 -16.93 -26.11
CA PHE A 890 -3.05 -15.54 -26.19
C PHE A 890 -1.90 -14.70 -26.70
N ARG A 891 -2.20 -13.79 -27.62
CA ARG A 891 -1.24 -12.82 -28.12
C ARG A 891 -1.81 -11.43 -27.90
N PHE A 892 -1.06 -10.59 -27.21
CA PHE A 892 -1.37 -9.20 -26.96
C PHE A 892 -0.35 -8.36 -27.72
N ASP A 893 -0.79 -7.64 -28.75
CA ASP A 893 0.03 -6.67 -29.46
C ASP A 893 -0.24 -5.30 -28.85
N CYS A 894 0.77 -4.72 -28.19
CA CYS A 894 0.72 -3.42 -27.52
C CYS A 894 1.32 -2.33 -28.40
#